data_AF-A0A366BWA3-F1
#
_entry.id   AF-A0A366BWA3-F1
#
_cell.length_a   1.000
_cell.length_b   1.000
_cell.length_c   1.000
_cell.angle_alpha   90.00
_cell.angle_beta   90.00
_cell.angle_gamma   90.00
#
_symmetry.space_group_name_H-M   'P 1'
#
loop_
_entity.id
_entity.type
_entity.pdbx_description
1 polymer ?
#
loop_
_entity_poly.entity_id
_entity_poly.type
_entity_poly.pdbx_seq_one_letter_code
_entity_poly.pdbx_strand_id
1 'polypeptide(L)'
;MMLAETFLKEFGRLAAGTDGIRKLRELVLNLAISGRLSDQRPEDGHAQALVEAAGKAIRSAVTSGKIRKPKYFGKAKNSTLATSIPANWISTSLGDLGLISPRNEAPDEAAAGFVPMAEIEAKFGLPHGFEERKWADIKSGYTHVANGDVVLAKITPCFENGKSAAITGLPNDLGAGTTELHVFRQLAHVVEEDYVLAFLKSESFIQAGVPKMTGTAGQKRIPADYFALSSFPLPPLPEQQRIVAKVNELMALCDELEARQAEETGLKRAAAASALHHLTETKTPEETADRWSLLALRFGELFDDLETIKALRVAVIDAAANGAFSTPSERAQFTQGTVDDVLVSSNSGWSPRCDNVLATGDEWGVLKVSAVTWGVFKPEENKRLPSNMEPRPQHALGAGDILVSRANTAELVGRGVKVPEDYPRLMLSDKIVRLVLSDAVQSDYFLLAFHASPVRAYFAKVATGTSDSMRNITRSHIKAAPIALPSLAEQKRIVVRVDEVMSLCDRLEERVREGERLNAELMAALVHSLTETDPDGGGTAEPASLAEDASAITAPKLANGNAPETPETNSTFAPSKSGTTAPGLALSVDTKFQEAVLVAAIVSTFFQAGGEPIGNFRLQKAVYFARRQMGEHVGEMAYLKKAAGPYNPSMKYSGGIAIAKQKNWLREARGRFGFGHVPGPNVGDASEWIDTYGYEAPARWVAEHFRYKKNEEWETLATTDYAIEHLQTFGIEVGAAQILQYIASDPEWRPKIEKLRLTEMSVATAMLEVQALFSAEGRDDSV
;
A
#
# COMPACT_ATOMS: atom_id res chain seq x y z
N MET A 1 24.80 -7.11 -24.50
CA MET A 1 24.86 -8.59 -24.53
C MET A 1 24.66 -9.25 -23.16
N MET A 2 25.62 -9.25 -22.22
CA MET A 2 25.50 -10.03 -20.97
C MET A 2 24.21 -9.82 -20.15
N LEU A 3 23.64 -8.61 -20.12
CA LEU A 3 22.41 -8.32 -19.39
C LEU A 3 21.19 -9.12 -19.87
N ALA A 4 20.96 -9.19 -21.18
CA ALA A 4 19.76 -9.82 -21.75
C ALA A 4 19.79 -11.35 -21.61
N GLU A 5 20.97 -11.97 -21.71
CA GLU A 5 21.13 -13.41 -21.47
C GLU A 5 20.93 -13.78 -19.99
N THR A 6 21.45 -12.98 -19.07
CA THR A 6 21.23 -13.17 -17.63
C THR A 6 19.75 -12.97 -17.27
N PHE A 7 19.10 -11.96 -17.84
CA PHE A 7 17.66 -11.74 -17.70
C PHE A 7 16.83 -12.95 -18.19
N LEU A 8 17.16 -13.53 -19.35
CA LEU A 8 16.48 -14.71 -19.87
C LEU A 8 16.73 -15.97 -19.02
N LYS A 9 17.93 -16.13 -18.43
CA LYS A 9 18.26 -17.25 -17.53
C LYS A 9 17.49 -17.18 -16.21
N GLU A 10 17.32 -15.99 -15.64
CA GLU A 10 16.63 -15.78 -14.36
C GLU A 10 15.13 -15.52 -14.52
N PHE A 11 14.62 -15.34 -15.73
CA PHE A 11 13.23 -14.96 -16.05
C PHE A 11 12.17 -15.74 -15.25
N GLY A 12 12.32 -17.05 -15.12
CA GLY A 12 11.42 -17.91 -14.36
C GLY A 12 11.44 -17.68 -12.84
N ARG A 13 12.59 -17.28 -12.27
CA ARG A 13 12.71 -16.91 -10.85
C ARG A 13 12.14 -15.51 -10.59
N LEU A 14 12.31 -14.59 -11.52
CA LEU A 14 11.77 -13.22 -11.46
C LEU A 14 10.23 -13.17 -11.60
N ALA A 15 9.65 -14.20 -12.21
CA ALA A 15 8.21 -14.40 -12.24
C ALA A 15 7.64 -14.91 -10.91
N ALA A 16 8.47 -15.42 -9.99
CA ALA A 16 8.00 -15.96 -8.72
C ALA A 16 7.46 -14.86 -7.79
N GLY A 17 6.55 -15.24 -6.90
CA GLY A 17 5.94 -14.35 -5.90
C GLY A 17 4.91 -13.35 -6.46
N THR A 18 4.23 -12.65 -5.54
CA THR A 18 3.15 -11.72 -5.89
C THR A 18 3.64 -10.55 -6.76
N ASP A 19 2.87 -10.22 -7.80
CA ASP A 19 3.18 -9.21 -8.82
C ASP A 19 4.46 -9.41 -9.65
N GLY A 20 5.21 -10.53 -9.50
CA GLY A 20 6.47 -10.77 -10.23
C GLY A 20 6.33 -10.65 -11.75
N ILE A 21 5.31 -11.30 -12.32
CA ILE A 21 5.00 -11.26 -13.75
C ILE A 21 4.59 -9.86 -14.22
N ARG A 22 3.85 -9.08 -13.40
CA ARG A 22 3.49 -7.70 -13.74
C ARG A 22 4.75 -6.83 -13.88
N LYS A 23 5.66 -6.92 -12.89
CA LYS A 23 6.95 -6.22 -12.91
C LYS A 23 7.86 -6.66 -14.07
N LEU A 24 7.81 -7.94 -14.45
CA LEU A 24 8.52 -8.43 -15.65
C LEU A 24 8.04 -7.74 -16.92
N ARG A 25 6.72 -7.58 -17.11
CA ARG A 25 6.17 -6.85 -18.28
C ARG A 25 6.62 -5.38 -18.30
N GLU A 26 6.59 -4.71 -17.15
CA GLU A 26 7.07 -3.32 -16.99
C GLU A 26 8.56 -3.21 -17.35
N LEU A 27 9.40 -4.14 -16.86
CA LEU A 27 10.81 -4.21 -17.18
C LEU A 27 11.07 -4.45 -18.68
N VAL A 28 10.34 -5.38 -19.32
CA VAL A 28 10.45 -5.63 -20.77
C VAL A 28 10.17 -4.36 -21.58
N LEU A 29 9.12 -3.60 -21.23
CA LEU A 29 8.82 -2.33 -21.91
C LEU A 29 9.89 -1.26 -21.66
N ASN A 30 10.42 -1.16 -20.44
CA ASN A 30 11.50 -0.21 -20.13
C ASN A 30 12.82 -0.57 -20.83
N LEU A 31 13.16 -1.86 -20.96
CA LEU A 31 14.33 -2.33 -21.73
C LEU A 31 14.15 -2.09 -23.23
N ALA A 32 12.91 -2.21 -23.75
CA ALA A 32 12.57 -1.95 -25.14
C ALA A 32 12.85 -0.49 -25.53
N ILE A 33 12.45 0.48 -24.71
CA ILE A 33 12.61 1.91 -25.01
C ILE A 33 13.96 2.52 -24.59
N SER A 34 14.81 1.76 -23.88
CA SER A 34 16.17 2.18 -23.49
C SER A 34 17.27 1.59 -24.38
N GLY A 35 16.91 0.80 -25.40
CA GLY A 35 17.86 0.16 -26.31
C GLY A 35 18.67 -0.98 -25.69
N ARG A 36 18.12 -1.60 -24.64
CA ARG A 36 18.74 -2.70 -23.88
C ARG A 36 18.18 -4.08 -24.24
N LEU A 37 17.14 -4.14 -25.09
CA LEU A 37 16.41 -5.37 -25.44
C LEU A 37 16.82 -6.01 -26.79
N SER A 38 17.52 -5.28 -27.65
CA SER A 38 18.01 -5.75 -28.96
C SER A 38 19.51 -5.47 -29.10
N ASP A 39 20.19 -6.25 -29.94
CA ASP A 39 21.50 -5.89 -30.43
C ASP A 39 21.40 -4.68 -31.38
N GLN A 40 22.29 -3.71 -31.19
CA GLN A 40 22.55 -2.61 -32.13
C GLN A 40 23.44 -3.14 -33.24
N ARG A 41 23.12 -2.87 -34.51
CA ARG A 41 23.92 -3.34 -35.64
C ARG A 41 24.34 -2.17 -36.54
N PRO A 42 25.62 -2.06 -36.95
CA PRO A 42 26.08 -0.97 -37.80
C PRO A 42 25.30 -0.84 -39.12
N GLU A 43 24.81 -1.94 -39.68
CA GLU A 43 24.02 -1.97 -40.90
C GLU A 43 22.60 -1.38 -40.77
N ASP A 44 22.08 -1.21 -39.55
CA ASP A 44 20.76 -0.57 -39.34
C ASP A 44 20.80 0.95 -39.64
N GLY A 45 22.00 1.55 -39.63
CA GLY A 45 22.19 2.99 -39.81
C GLY A 45 21.78 3.81 -38.57
N HIS A 46 21.44 5.08 -38.79
CA HIS A 46 21.14 6.05 -37.72
C HIS A 46 19.71 6.61 -37.85
N ALA A 47 18.97 6.67 -36.75
CA ALA A 47 17.56 7.03 -36.71
C ALA A 47 17.21 8.46 -37.20
N GLN A 48 18.20 9.36 -37.25
CA GLN A 48 18.10 10.69 -37.89
C GLN A 48 17.42 10.65 -39.27
N ALA A 49 17.73 9.65 -40.12
CA ALA A 49 17.15 9.53 -41.45
C ALA A 49 15.61 9.35 -41.42
N LEU A 50 15.08 8.72 -40.37
CA LEU A 50 13.64 8.53 -40.14
C LEU A 50 12.96 9.84 -39.74
N VAL A 51 13.59 10.65 -38.88
CA VAL A 51 13.10 11.98 -38.50
C VAL A 51 13.06 12.91 -39.71
N GLU A 52 14.09 12.87 -40.56
CA GLU A 52 14.14 13.64 -41.80
C GLU A 52 13.06 13.20 -42.81
N ALA A 53 12.84 11.89 -42.96
CA ALA A 53 11.79 11.33 -43.80
C ALA A 53 10.38 11.74 -43.32
N ALA A 54 10.10 11.62 -42.02
CA ALA A 54 8.84 12.07 -41.41
C ALA A 54 8.63 13.59 -41.64
N GLY A 55 9.64 14.39 -41.33
CA GLY A 55 9.59 15.84 -41.57
C GLY A 55 9.38 16.20 -43.04
N LYS A 56 9.96 15.44 -43.98
CA LYS A 56 9.74 15.60 -45.42
C LYS A 56 8.30 15.25 -45.81
N ALA A 57 7.74 14.15 -45.29
CA ALA A 57 6.36 13.75 -45.55
C ALA A 57 5.36 14.78 -45.01
N ILE A 58 5.53 15.23 -43.76
CA ILE A 58 4.69 16.27 -43.14
C ILE A 58 4.76 17.57 -43.95
N ARG A 59 5.97 18.06 -44.29
CA ARG A 59 6.13 19.27 -45.12
C ARG A 59 5.46 19.11 -46.49
N SER A 60 5.64 17.97 -47.17
CA SER A 60 5.02 17.69 -48.47
C SER A 60 3.49 17.67 -48.39
N ALA A 61 2.91 17.07 -47.35
CA ALA A 61 1.46 17.02 -47.13
C ALA A 61 0.87 18.41 -46.82
N VAL A 62 1.62 19.28 -46.13
CA VAL A 62 1.24 20.70 -45.91
C VAL A 62 1.33 21.49 -47.21
N THR A 63 2.43 21.38 -47.97
CA THR A 63 2.63 22.11 -49.23
C THR A 63 1.63 21.69 -50.32
N SER A 64 1.23 20.41 -50.35
CA SER A 64 0.18 19.93 -51.26
C SER A 64 -1.25 20.22 -50.79
N GLY A 65 -1.44 20.91 -49.65
CA GLY A 65 -2.75 21.28 -49.12
C GLY A 65 -3.57 20.11 -48.54
N LYS A 66 -3.01 18.88 -48.50
CA LYS A 66 -3.69 17.69 -47.95
C LYS A 66 -3.94 17.81 -46.44
N ILE A 67 -3.07 18.52 -45.72
CA ILE A 67 -3.22 18.79 -44.29
C ILE A 67 -2.89 20.26 -43.98
N ARG A 68 -3.43 20.76 -42.87
CA ARG A 68 -2.97 22.02 -42.26
C ARG A 68 -1.65 21.78 -41.53
N LYS A 69 -0.84 22.83 -41.35
CA LYS A 69 0.41 22.77 -40.55
C LYS A 69 0.11 22.18 -39.16
N PRO A 70 0.71 21.04 -38.76
CA PRO A 70 0.42 20.40 -37.47
C PRO A 70 0.79 21.30 -36.29
N LYS A 71 0.01 21.23 -35.19
CA LYS A 71 0.21 22.09 -34.01
C LYS A 71 1.59 21.90 -33.36
N TYR A 72 2.12 20.67 -33.37
CA TYR A 72 3.29 20.26 -32.57
C TYR A 72 4.58 20.11 -33.37
N PHE A 73 4.50 20.07 -34.70
CA PHE A 73 5.65 19.87 -35.59
C PHE A 73 6.69 21.00 -35.43
N GLY A 74 7.93 20.62 -35.13
CA GLY A 74 9.06 21.50 -34.85
C GLY A 74 9.00 22.18 -33.48
N LYS A 75 8.27 21.62 -32.50
CA LYS A 75 8.12 22.21 -31.15
C LYS A 75 8.67 21.38 -30.01
N ALA A 76 9.21 20.18 -30.26
CA ALA A 76 10.00 19.50 -29.25
C ALA A 76 11.15 20.42 -28.81
N LYS A 77 11.28 20.62 -27.51
CA LYS A 77 12.54 21.10 -26.94
C LYS A 77 13.46 19.89 -26.84
N ASN A 78 14.75 20.07 -27.10
CA ASN A 78 15.75 19.03 -26.80
C ASN A 78 15.75 18.81 -25.28
N SER A 79 14.95 17.85 -24.82
CA SER A 79 15.04 17.30 -23.48
C SER A 79 16.22 16.35 -23.50
N THR A 80 17.22 16.60 -22.67
CA THR A 80 18.08 15.51 -22.20
C THR A 80 17.16 14.45 -21.63
N LEU A 81 17.26 13.21 -22.13
CA LEU A 81 16.75 12.07 -21.39
C LEU A 81 17.56 11.96 -20.09
N ALA A 82 16.91 11.51 -19.03
CA ALA A 82 17.61 11.12 -17.80
C ALA A 82 18.39 9.80 -17.97
N THR A 83 18.27 9.15 -19.12
CA THR A 83 18.86 7.85 -19.46
C THR A 83 19.63 7.97 -20.76
N SER A 84 20.84 7.42 -20.82
CA SER A 84 21.61 7.28 -22.05
C SER A 84 20.89 6.36 -23.03
N ILE A 85 20.63 6.86 -24.24
CA ILE A 85 20.14 6.06 -25.38
C ILE A 85 21.31 5.66 -26.28
N PRO A 86 21.20 4.58 -27.07
CA PRO A 86 22.23 4.18 -28.03
C PRO A 86 22.66 5.29 -29.00
N ALA A 87 23.93 5.27 -29.41
CA ALA A 87 24.51 6.27 -30.30
C ALA A 87 23.93 6.28 -31.73
N ASN A 88 23.23 5.21 -32.15
CA ASN A 88 22.51 5.13 -33.43
C ASN A 88 21.03 5.57 -33.33
N TRP A 89 20.53 5.85 -32.12
CA TRP A 89 19.16 6.29 -31.86
C TRP A 89 19.07 7.83 -31.82
N ILE A 90 17.84 8.35 -31.81
CA ILE A 90 17.60 9.79 -31.61
C ILE A 90 16.44 10.05 -30.66
N SER A 91 16.61 11.03 -29.78
CA SER A 91 15.51 11.60 -28.99
C SER A 91 14.69 12.56 -29.87
N THR A 92 13.41 12.26 -30.06
CA THR A 92 12.48 13.06 -30.88
C THR A 92 11.12 13.17 -30.17
N SER A 93 10.05 13.52 -30.90
CA SER A 93 8.68 13.51 -30.37
C SER A 93 7.67 12.96 -31.38
N LEU A 94 6.54 12.43 -30.89
CA LEU A 94 5.43 12.01 -31.76
C LEU A 94 4.88 13.18 -32.60
N GLY A 95 4.96 14.41 -32.10
CA GLY A 95 4.60 15.62 -32.82
C GLY A 95 5.52 15.96 -34.01
N ASP A 96 6.74 15.43 -34.04
CA ASP A 96 7.70 15.60 -35.14
C ASP A 96 7.66 14.43 -36.14
N LEU A 97 7.21 13.26 -35.71
CA LEU A 97 7.09 12.05 -36.54
C LEU A 97 5.74 11.92 -37.28
N GLY A 98 4.69 12.60 -36.82
CA GLY A 98 3.35 12.44 -37.39
C GLY A 98 2.33 13.50 -37.01
N LEU A 99 1.06 13.12 -37.11
CA LEU A 99 -0.11 13.95 -36.80
C LEU A 99 -0.68 13.55 -35.44
N ILE A 100 -1.09 14.54 -34.66
CA ILE A 100 -1.72 14.34 -33.35
C ILE A 100 -3.20 14.68 -33.46
N SER A 101 -4.06 13.69 -33.19
CA SER A 101 -5.52 13.74 -33.33
C SER A 101 -5.99 14.33 -34.67
N PRO A 102 -5.58 13.75 -35.82
CA PRO A 102 -6.07 14.17 -37.14
C PRO A 102 -7.58 13.97 -37.27
N ARG A 103 -8.17 14.58 -38.31
CA ARG A 103 -9.55 14.29 -38.74
C ARG A 103 -9.51 13.44 -40.00
N ASN A 104 -10.49 12.56 -40.11
CA ASN A 104 -10.81 11.78 -41.31
C ASN A 104 -11.99 12.44 -42.04
N GLU A 105 -11.97 12.40 -43.36
CA GLU A 105 -13.10 12.78 -44.23
C GLU A 105 -13.47 11.56 -45.08
N ALA A 106 -14.76 11.23 -45.10
CA ALA A 106 -15.32 10.07 -45.80
C ALA A 106 -16.83 10.26 -46.05
N PRO A 107 -17.45 9.53 -47.00
CA PRO A 107 -18.88 9.57 -47.21
C PRO A 107 -19.69 9.12 -45.99
N ASP A 108 -20.85 9.74 -45.77
CA ASP A 108 -21.72 9.51 -44.60
C ASP A 108 -22.19 8.04 -44.45
N GLU A 109 -22.41 7.36 -45.58
CA GLU A 109 -22.85 5.96 -45.63
C GLU A 109 -21.69 4.93 -45.53
N ALA A 110 -20.44 5.38 -45.39
CA ALA A 110 -19.32 4.46 -45.24
C ALA A 110 -19.41 3.69 -43.91
N ALA A 111 -19.20 2.37 -43.95
CA ALA A 111 -19.01 1.58 -42.74
C ALA A 111 -17.70 1.98 -42.06
N ALA A 112 -17.75 2.18 -40.75
CA ALA A 112 -16.66 2.67 -39.92
C ALA A 112 -16.67 1.96 -38.56
N GLY A 113 -15.49 1.73 -37.96
CA GLY A 113 -15.41 1.14 -36.63
C GLY A 113 -15.50 2.17 -35.51
N PHE A 114 -16.32 1.90 -34.49
CA PHE A 114 -16.39 2.68 -33.26
C PHE A 114 -15.61 1.99 -32.14
N VAL A 115 -14.65 2.68 -31.51
CA VAL A 115 -13.78 2.12 -30.46
C VAL A 115 -14.13 2.70 -29.08
N PRO A 116 -14.99 2.04 -28.28
CA PRO A 116 -15.31 2.47 -26.92
C PRO A 116 -14.17 2.14 -25.94
N MET A 117 -14.13 2.81 -24.79
CA MET A 117 -13.05 2.66 -23.77
C MET A 117 -12.97 1.26 -23.14
N ALA A 118 -14.05 0.47 -23.22
CA ALA A 118 -14.06 -0.91 -22.78
C ALA A 118 -13.09 -1.76 -23.62
N GLU A 119 -13.14 -1.57 -24.95
CA GLU A 119 -12.43 -2.34 -25.98
C GLU A 119 -10.96 -1.93 -26.17
N ILE A 120 -10.42 -1.07 -25.30
CA ILE A 120 -9.00 -0.66 -25.32
C ILE A 120 -8.29 -1.28 -24.14
N GLU A 121 -7.38 -2.21 -24.38
CA GLU A 121 -6.75 -2.98 -23.31
C GLU A 121 -5.61 -2.27 -22.57
N ALA A 122 -5.46 -2.63 -21.29
CA ALA A 122 -4.34 -2.19 -20.46
C ALA A 122 -3.08 -3.02 -20.77
N LYS A 123 -3.24 -4.34 -20.93
CA LYS A 123 -2.15 -5.29 -21.24
C LYS A 123 -1.56 -5.02 -22.63
N PHE A 124 -0.25 -5.19 -22.78
CA PHE A 124 0.42 -5.13 -24.09
C PHE A 124 0.10 -6.39 -24.91
N GLY A 125 0.05 -6.28 -26.24
CA GLY A 125 -0.16 -7.42 -27.15
C GLY A 125 -1.61 -7.93 -27.28
N LEU A 126 -2.55 -7.40 -26.49
CA LEU A 126 -3.97 -7.66 -26.71
C LEU A 126 -4.53 -6.73 -27.80
N PRO A 127 -5.32 -7.25 -28.77
CA PRO A 127 -5.98 -6.41 -29.76
C PRO A 127 -7.06 -5.56 -29.12
N HIS A 128 -7.41 -4.44 -29.76
CA HIS A 128 -8.63 -3.71 -29.43
C HIS A 128 -9.85 -4.35 -30.12
N GLY A 129 -11.04 -4.15 -29.56
CA GLY A 129 -12.31 -4.39 -30.24
C GLY A 129 -12.86 -3.11 -30.91
N PHE A 130 -13.93 -3.27 -31.67
CA PHE A 130 -14.73 -2.16 -32.20
C PHE A 130 -16.17 -2.62 -32.52
N GLU A 131 -17.09 -1.66 -32.58
CA GLU A 131 -18.45 -1.85 -33.08
C GLU A 131 -18.55 -1.28 -34.51
N GLU A 132 -19.07 -2.02 -35.48
CA GLU A 132 -19.34 -1.46 -36.82
C GLU A 132 -20.53 -0.49 -36.77
N ARG A 133 -20.34 0.72 -37.31
CA ARG A 133 -21.35 1.79 -37.38
C ARG A 133 -21.25 2.55 -38.70
N LYS A 134 -22.24 3.38 -39.03
CA LYS A 134 -22.13 4.32 -40.16
C LYS A 134 -21.26 5.51 -39.78
N TRP A 135 -20.49 6.01 -40.74
CA TRP A 135 -19.65 7.19 -40.53
C TRP A 135 -20.46 8.42 -40.11
N ALA A 136 -21.66 8.61 -40.67
CA ALA A 136 -22.58 9.69 -40.30
C ALA A 136 -22.83 9.80 -38.78
N ASP A 137 -22.91 8.67 -38.09
CA ASP A 137 -23.28 8.59 -36.66
C ASP A 137 -22.10 8.91 -35.73
N ILE A 138 -20.85 8.77 -36.22
CA ILE A 138 -19.64 8.88 -35.40
C ILE A 138 -18.61 9.92 -35.88
N LYS A 139 -18.79 10.53 -37.06
CA LYS A 139 -17.93 11.61 -37.59
C LYS A 139 -17.92 12.90 -36.77
N SER A 140 -18.89 13.07 -35.87
CA SER A 140 -19.09 14.26 -35.05
C SER A 140 -19.16 13.87 -33.57
N GLY A 141 -18.56 14.69 -32.70
CA GLY A 141 -18.60 14.44 -31.26
C GLY A 141 -17.62 13.38 -30.74
N TYR A 142 -16.87 12.70 -31.61
CA TYR A 142 -15.90 11.65 -31.26
C TYR A 142 -14.48 11.95 -31.80
N THR A 143 -13.51 11.11 -31.43
CA THR A 143 -12.10 11.23 -31.82
C THR A 143 -11.83 10.31 -33.01
N HIS A 144 -11.40 10.83 -34.16
CA HIS A 144 -11.25 10.04 -35.38
C HIS A 144 -10.01 9.13 -35.29
N VAL A 145 -10.12 7.91 -35.83
CA VAL A 145 -9.04 6.90 -35.90
C VAL A 145 -9.06 6.21 -37.27
N ALA A 146 -7.93 5.64 -37.68
CA ALA A 146 -7.73 4.82 -38.87
C ALA A 146 -6.81 3.64 -38.52
N ASN A 147 -6.65 2.65 -39.40
CA ASN A 147 -5.66 1.59 -39.17
C ASN A 147 -4.24 2.17 -39.23
N GLY A 148 -3.35 1.65 -38.39
CA GLY A 148 -2.00 2.20 -38.21
C GLY A 148 -1.94 3.46 -37.31
N ASP A 149 -3.09 3.93 -36.79
CA ASP A 149 -3.08 4.91 -35.70
C ASP A 149 -2.71 4.24 -34.37
N VAL A 150 -1.99 4.95 -33.50
CA VAL A 150 -1.75 4.52 -32.12
C VAL A 150 -2.47 5.46 -31.16
N VAL A 151 -3.32 4.91 -30.29
CA VAL A 151 -4.19 5.67 -29.38
C VAL A 151 -3.80 5.53 -27.93
N LEU A 152 -4.02 6.59 -27.16
CA LEU A 152 -3.83 6.64 -25.70
C LEU A 152 -5.10 7.15 -25.02
N ALA A 153 -5.60 6.39 -24.03
CA ALA A 153 -6.65 6.86 -23.14
C ALA A 153 -6.14 8.03 -22.30
N LYS A 154 -6.83 9.17 -22.32
CA LYS A 154 -6.35 10.39 -21.68
C LYS A 154 -6.94 10.68 -20.30
N ILE A 155 -7.97 9.95 -19.86
CA ILE A 155 -8.73 10.20 -18.63
C ILE A 155 -8.36 9.23 -17.49
N THR A 156 -8.43 9.69 -16.24
CA THR A 156 -8.37 8.85 -15.02
C THR A 156 -9.53 7.84 -14.97
N PRO A 157 -9.33 6.57 -14.55
CA PRO A 157 -8.05 5.89 -14.29
C PRO A 157 -7.44 5.24 -15.54
N CYS A 158 -8.04 5.40 -16.72
CA CYS A 158 -7.64 4.69 -17.94
C CYS A 158 -6.20 5.04 -18.39
N PHE A 159 -5.80 6.32 -18.28
CA PHE A 159 -4.41 6.73 -18.52
C PHE A 159 -3.44 6.11 -17.49
N GLU A 160 -3.80 6.16 -16.21
CA GLU A 160 -3.01 5.63 -15.09
C GLU A 160 -2.83 4.10 -15.19
N ASN A 161 -3.78 3.40 -15.82
CA ASN A 161 -3.73 1.98 -16.12
C ASN A 161 -3.13 1.65 -17.50
N GLY A 162 -2.52 2.61 -18.21
CA GLY A 162 -1.86 2.37 -19.51
C GLY A 162 -2.77 1.97 -20.68
N LYS A 163 -4.10 2.22 -20.62
CA LYS A 163 -5.02 1.88 -21.72
C LYS A 163 -4.62 2.60 -23.01
N SER A 164 -4.22 1.83 -24.00
CA SER A 164 -3.69 2.28 -25.29
C SER A 164 -3.69 1.10 -26.27
N ALA A 165 -3.77 1.39 -27.57
CA ALA A 165 -3.81 0.36 -28.61
C ALA A 165 -3.20 0.86 -29.93
N ALA A 166 -2.60 -0.05 -30.70
CA ALA A 166 -2.42 0.12 -32.14
C ALA A 166 -3.73 -0.28 -32.84
N ILE A 167 -4.26 0.60 -33.68
CA ILE A 167 -5.58 0.43 -34.32
C ILE A 167 -5.44 -0.38 -35.60
N THR A 168 -6.23 -1.45 -35.72
CA THR A 168 -6.23 -2.37 -36.86
C THR A 168 -7.63 -2.92 -37.14
N GLY A 169 -7.84 -3.53 -38.31
CA GLY A 169 -9.08 -4.20 -38.67
C GLY A 169 -10.32 -3.32 -38.88
N LEU A 170 -10.21 -1.98 -38.81
CA LEU A 170 -11.34 -1.08 -39.04
C LEU A 170 -11.81 -1.15 -40.50
N PRO A 171 -13.14 -1.23 -40.75
CA PRO A 171 -13.68 -1.20 -42.11
C PRO A 171 -13.34 0.12 -42.82
N ASN A 172 -13.02 0.04 -44.11
CA ASN A 172 -12.69 1.18 -44.97
C ASN A 172 -11.55 2.09 -44.47
N ASP A 173 -10.67 1.59 -43.59
CA ASP A 173 -9.64 2.40 -42.93
C ASP A 173 -10.19 3.57 -42.10
N LEU A 174 -11.41 3.40 -41.58
CA LEU A 174 -12.21 4.48 -41.05
C LEU A 174 -12.83 4.13 -39.69
N GLY A 175 -12.64 5.01 -38.71
CA GLY A 175 -13.32 4.88 -37.44
C GLY A 175 -13.32 6.14 -36.58
N ALA A 176 -13.98 6.02 -35.43
CA ALA A 176 -13.86 6.98 -34.35
C ALA A 176 -13.85 6.25 -32.99
N GLY A 177 -12.94 6.63 -32.11
CA GLY A 177 -12.97 6.21 -30.72
C GLY A 177 -13.71 7.21 -29.83
N THR A 178 -13.89 6.83 -28.56
CA THR A 178 -14.37 7.72 -27.49
C THR A 178 -13.66 9.08 -27.48
N THR A 179 -14.35 10.12 -27.00
CA THR A 179 -13.81 11.48 -26.82
C THR A 179 -12.55 11.51 -25.95
N GLU A 180 -12.36 10.49 -25.11
CA GLU A 180 -11.28 10.40 -24.13
C GLU A 180 -9.97 9.79 -24.66
N LEU A 181 -9.69 9.96 -25.96
CA LEU A 181 -8.44 9.54 -26.60
C LEU A 181 -7.55 10.72 -27.04
N HIS A 182 -6.24 10.47 -27.05
CA HIS A 182 -5.28 11.09 -27.98
C HIS A 182 -4.91 10.07 -29.06
N VAL A 183 -4.53 10.53 -30.26
CA VAL A 183 -4.22 9.68 -31.41
C VAL A 183 -2.94 10.16 -32.06
N PHE A 184 -2.04 9.24 -32.41
CA PHE A 184 -0.87 9.48 -33.25
C PHE A 184 -1.05 8.77 -34.59
N ARG A 185 -0.83 9.49 -35.70
CA ARG A 185 -0.83 8.96 -37.07
C ARG A 185 0.48 9.29 -37.77
N GLN A 186 1.21 8.28 -38.23
CA GLN A 186 2.39 8.50 -39.06
C GLN A 186 2.03 8.77 -40.54
N LEU A 187 2.93 9.45 -41.27
CA LEU A 187 2.77 9.76 -42.70
C LEU A 187 3.86 9.16 -43.60
N ALA A 188 4.83 8.46 -43.02
CA ALA A 188 6.06 8.05 -43.69
C ALA A 188 6.48 6.59 -43.43
N HIS A 189 5.72 5.82 -42.62
CA HIS A 189 6.07 4.46 -42.21
C HIS A 189 7.50 4.37 -41.64
N VAL A 190 7.77 5.22 -40.64
CA VAL A 190 9.09 5.40 -40.00
C VAL A 190 9.14 4.84 -38.58
N VAL A 191 7.99 4.45 -38.04
CA VAL A 191 7.87 3.78 -36.75
C VAL A 191 7.00 2.55 -36.87
N GLU A 192 7.32 1.51 -36.11
CA GLU A 192 6.42 0.37 -35.88
C GLU A 192 5.35 0.77 -34.86
N GLU A 193 4.08 0.50 -35.14
CA GLU A 193 2.96 0.87 -34.27
C GLU A 193 3.08 0.27 -32.86
N ASP A 194 3.51 -0.99 -32.77
CA ASP A 194 3.75 -1.69 -31.51
C ASP A 194 4.95 -1.14 -30.73
N TYR A 195 5.93 -0.51 -31.39
CA TYR A 195 7.03 0.17 -30.70
C TYR A 195 6.54 1.48 -30.05
N VAL A 196 5.67 2.23 -30.74
CA VAL A 196 4.98 3.39 -30.14
C VAL A 196 4.07 2.93 -29.00
N LEU A 197 3.36 1.81 -29.15
CA LEU A 197 2.53 1.22 -28.10
C LEU A 197 3.36 0.82 -26.87
N ALA A 198 4.53 0.23 -27.06
CA ALA A 198 5.45 -0.15 -25.99
C ALA A 198 5.91 1.07 -25.18
N PHE A 199 6.22 2.18 -25.86
CA PHE A 199 6.52 3.46 -25.22
C PHE A 199 5.35 4.02 -24.43
N LEU A 200 4.14 4.05 -25.00
CA LEU A 200 2.95 4.59 -24.34
C LEU A 200 2.47 3.74 -23.14
N LYS A 201 2.82 2.44 -23.11
CA LYS A 201 2.59 1.53 -21.98
C LYS A 201 3.76 1.43 -21.00
N SER A 202 4.89 2.10 -21.27
CA SER A 202 6.05 2.07 -20.38
C SER A 202 5.77 2.81 -19.06
N GLU A 203 6.25 2.25 -17.95
CA GLU A 203 6.03 2.83 -16.62
C GLU A 203 6.64 4.24 -16.50
N SER A 204 7.80 4.46 -17.14
CA SER A 204 8.44 5.77 -17.21
C SER A 204 7.57 6.84 -17.90
N PHE A 205 6.88 6.50 -18.99
CA PHE A 205 5.96 7.42 -19.67
C PHE A 205 4.68 7.68 -18.86
N ILE A 206 4.11 6.64 -18.23
CA ILE A 206 2.89 6.77 -17.43
C ILE A 206 3.16 7.62 -16.19
N GLN A 207 4.16 7.26 -15.36
CA GLN A 207 4.48 7.96 -14.11
C GLN A 207 4.93 9.40 -14.33
N ALA A 208 5.67 9.70 -15.41
CA ALA A 208 6.01 11.08 -15.77
C ALA A 208 4.80 11.91 -16.25
N GLY A 209 3.67 11.27 -16.58
CA GLY A 209 2.42 11.88 -17.00
C GLY A 209 1.41 12.07 -15.87
N VAL A 210 1.30 11.14 -14.92
CA VAL A 210 0.38 11.20 -13.76
C VAL A 210 0.36 12.58 -13.05
N PRO A 211 1.50 13.20 -12.67
CA PRO A 211 1.50 14.51 -12.01
C PRO A 211 1.10 15.67 -12.94
N LYS A 212 1.12 15.48 -14.26
CA LYS A 212 0.78 16.48 -15.29
C LYS A 212 -0.71 16.45 -15.68
N MET A 213 -1.50 15.51 -15.16
CA MET A 213 -2.93 15.42 -15.47
C MET A 213 -3.73 16.55 -14.80
N THR A 214 -4.60 17.20 -15.58
CA THR A 214 -5.40 18.36 -15.15
C THR A 214 -6.89 18.03 -15.04
N GLY A 215 -7.60 18.58 -14.06
CA GLY A 215 -9.04 18.41 -13.90
C GLY A 215 -9.49 18.38 -12.44
N THR A 216 -10.79 18.14 -12.21
CA THR A 216 -11.36 17.92 -10.88
C THR A 216 -11.05 16.51 -10.36
N ALA A 217 -11.11 16.31 -9.04
CA ALA A 217 -10.85 15.01 -8.42
C ALA A 217 -11.83 13.95 -8.97
N GLY A 218 -11.27 12.87 -9.54
CA GLY A 218 -12.02 11.78 -10.18
C GLY A 218 -12.15 11.87 -11.71
N GLN A 219 -11.88 13.02 -12.34
CA GLN A 219 -11.91 13.16 -13.81
C GLN A 219 -10.76 14.05 -14.32
N LYS A 220 -9.52 13.68 -14.01
CA LYS A 220 -8.34 14.32 -14.59
C LYS A 220 -8.10 13.81 -16.01
N ARG A 221 -7.48 14.65 -16.85
CA ARG A 221 -7.06 14.33 -18.21
C ARG A 221 -5.60 14.71 -18.44
N ILE A 222 -4.83 13.86 -19.11
CA ILE A 222 -3.46 14.16 -19.54
C ILE A 222 -3.49 15.14 -20.74
N PRO A 223 -2.74 16.26 -20.72
CA PRO A 223 -2.73 17.22 -21.82
C PRO A 223 -2.22 16.62 -23.14
N ALA A 224 -2.78 17.06 -24.27
CA ALA A 224 -2.32 16.65 -25.60
C ALA A 224 -0.86 17.07 -25.86
N ASP A 225 -0.42 18.18 -25.27
CA ASP A 225 0.97 18.65 -25.33
C ASP A 225 1.94 17.65 -24.67
N TYR A 226 1.52 16.92 -23.64
CA TYR A 226 2.35 15.84 -23.05
C TYR A 226 2.49 14.66 -24.00
N PHE A 227 1.37 14.16 -24.54
CA PHE A 227 1.38 13.06 -25.51
C PHE A 227 2.20 13.39 -26.77
N ALA A 228 2.09 14.62 -27.27
CA ALA A 228 2.76 15.06 -28.50
C ALA A 228 4.26 15.36 -28.35
N LEU A 229 4.69 15.89 -27.19
CA LEU A 229 6.03 16.48 -27.01
C LEU A 229 6.90 15.73 -25.97
N SER A 230 6.44 14.59 -25.45
CA SER A 230 7.30 13.74 -24.61
C SER A 230 8.49 13.21 -25.41
N SER A 231 9.63 13.08 -24.72
CA SER A 231 10.86 12.53 -25.30
C SER A 231 10.62 11.10 -25.76
N PHE A 232 10.62 10.90 -27.07
CA PHE A 232 10.42 9.60 -27.70
C PHE A 232 11.78 9.08 -28.22
N PRO A 233 12.33 8.00 -27.64
CA PRO A 233 13.57 7.40 -28.10
C PRO A 233 13.29 6.59 -29.37
N LEU A 234 13.84 7.03 -30.50
CA LEU A 234 13.62 6.43 -31.82
C LEU A 234 14.84 5.59 -32.26
N PRO A 235 14.71 4.27 -32.42
CA PRO A 235 15.70 3.40 -33.05
C PRO A 235 15.61 3.47 -34.59
N PRO A 236 16.63 3.01 -35.32
CA PRO A 236 16.49 2.62 -36.72
C PRO A 236 15.35 1.61 -36.93
N LEU A 237 14.65 1.67 -38.07
CA LEU A 237 13.44 0.87 -38.32
C LEU A 237 13.68 -0.66 -38.25
N PRO A 238 14.78 -1.23 -38.79
CA PRO A 238 15.06 -2.66 -38.64
C PRO A 238 15.35 -3.07 -37.19
N GLU A 239 15.77 -2.13 -36.32
CA GLU A 239 15.97 -2.37 -34.89
C GLU A 239 14.63 -2.34 -34.14
N GLN A 240 13.73 -1.40 -34.47
CA GLN A 240 12.36 -1.36 -33.94
C GLN A 240 11.62 -2.69 -34.15
N GLN A 241 11.73 -3.28 -35.34
CA GLN A 241 11.12 -4.57 -35.66
C GLN A 241 11.66 -5.72 -34.79
N ARG A 242 12.97 -5.75 -34.52
CA ARG A 242 13.58 -6.74 -33.62
C ARG A 242 13.16 -6.53 -32.17
N ILE A 243 13.06 -5.27 -31.73
CA ILE A 243 12.56 -4.92 -30.39
C ILE A 243 11.12 -5.39 -30.23
N VAL A 244 10.21 -5.06 -31.16
CA VAL A 244 8.79 -5.49 -31.13
C VAL A 244 8.68 -7.02 -31.11
N ALA A 245 9.43 -7.73 -31.97
CA ALA A 245 9.46 -9.18 -31.97
C ALA A 245 9.88 -9.75 -30.60
N LYS A 246 10.89 -9.16 -29.96
CA LYS A 246 11.38 -9.60 -28.64
C LYS A 246 10.43 -9.24 -27.50
N VAL A 247 9.76 -8.09 -27.54
CA VAL A 247 8.69 -7.75 -26.59
C VAL A 247 7.56 -8.76 -26.70
N ASN A 248 7.10 -9.08 -27.91
CA ASN A 248 6.03 -10.06 -28.13
C ASN A 248 6.40 -11.47 -27.61
N GLU A 249 7.63 -11.94 -27.88
CA GLU A 249 8.16 -13.21 -27.34
C GLU A 249 8.09 -13.25 -25.80
N LEU A 250 8.58 -12.19 -25.14
CA LEU A 250 8.66 -12.14 -23.68
C LEU A 250 7.30 -11.90 -23.01
N MET A 251 6.38 -11.19 -23.67
CA MET A 251 5.00 -11.00 -23.19
C MET A 251 4.21 -12.31 -23.25
N ALA A 252 4.42 -13.14 -24.28
CA ALA A 252 3.83 -14.46 -24.38
C ALA A 252 4.39 -15.43 -23.33
N LEU A 253 5.71 -15.38 -23.04
CA LEU A 253 6.30 -16.17 -21.96
C LEU A 253 5.75 -15.75 -20.57
N CYS A 254 5.54 -14.45 -20.35
CA CYS A 254 4.83 -13.96 -19.18
C CYS A 254 3.38 -14.48 -19.09
N ASP A 255 2.65 -14.60 -20.22
CA ASP A 255 1.29 -15.16 -20.25
C ASP A 255 1.28 -16.65 -19.86
N GLU A 256 2.23 -17.43 -20.36
CA GLU A 256 2.35 -18.85 -20.03
C GLU A 256 2.69 -19.07 -18.55
N LEU A 257 3.59 -18.26 -17.99
CA LEU A 257 3.92 -18.28 -16.56
C LEU A 257 2.72 -17.90 -15.69
N GLU A 258 1.94 -16.91 -16.10
CA GLU A 258 0.75 -16.41 -15.39
C GLU A 258 -0.33 -17.50 -15.31
N ALA A 259 -0.58 -18.18 -16.44
CA ALA A 259 -1.49 -19.32 -16.49
C ALA A 259 -1.02 -20.50 -15.62
N ARG A 260 0.27 -20.85 -15.69
CA ARG A 260 0.85 -21.98 -14.93
C ARG A 260 0.81 -21.75 -13.43
N GLN A 261 1.15 -20.54 -12.95
CA GLN A 261 1.08 -20.19 -11.54
C GLN A 261 -0.36 -20.19 -11.01
N ALA A 262 -1.33 -19.74 -11.82
CA ALA A 262 -2.75 -19.79 -11.46
C ALA A 262 -3.26 -21.24 -11.35
N GLU A 263 -2.88 -22.12 -12.27
CA GLU A 263 -3.21 -23.55 -12.23
C GLU A 263 -2.60 -24.25 -11.00
N GLU A 264 -1.30 -24.06 -10.76
CA GLU A 264 -0.59 -24.64 -9.61
C GLU A 264 -1.19 -24.17 -8.28
N THR A 265 -1.47 -22.87 -8.14
CA THR A 265 -2.13 -22.30 -6.95
C THR A 265 -3.54 -22.86 -6.76
N GLY A 266 -4.30 -23.04 -7.84
CA GLY A 266 -5.64 -23.63 -7.81
C GLY A 266 -5.63 -25.10 -7.37
N LEU A 267 -4.72 -25.90 -7.93
CA LEU A 267 -4.53 -27.31 -7.56
C LEU A 267 -4.09 -27.45 -6.10
N LYS A 268 -3.13 -26.62 -5.65
CA LYS A 268 -2.68 -26.57 -4.24
C LYS A 268 -3.83 -26.24 -3.29
N ARG A 269 -4.62 -25.20 -3.58
CA ARG A 269 -5.79 -24.80 -2.77
C ARG A 269 -6.84 -25.91 -2.70
N ALA A 270 -7.12 -26.59 -3.82
CA ALA A 270 -8.03 -27.72 -3.85
C ALA A 270 -7.52 -28.92 -3.02
N ALA A 271 -6.22 -29.23 -3.09
CA ALA A 271 -5.59 -30.29 -2.30
C ALA A 271 -5.62 -29.97 -0.80
N ALA A 272 -5.28 -28.74 -0.41
CA ALA A 272 -5.36 -28.27 0.97
C ALA A 272 -6.80 -28.35 1.51
N ALA A 273 -7.78 -27.86 0.76
CA ALA A 273 -9.20 -27.93 1.13
C ALA A 273 -9.69 -29.37 1.31
N SER A 274 -9.32 -30.29 0.41
CA SER A 274 -9.67 -31.72 0.52
C SER A 274 -9.02 -32.38 1.75
N ALA A 275 -7.74 -32.11 2.01
CA ALA A 275 -7.03 -32.69 3.14
C ALA A 275 -7.55 -32.17 4.49
N LEU A 276 -7.90 -30.88 4.58
CA LEU A 276 -8.56 -30.28 5.74
C LEU A 276 -9.98 -30.84 5.95
N HIS A 277 -10.76 -30.99 4.89
CA HIS A 277 -12.10 -31.59 4.97
C HIS A 277 -12.03 -33.00 5.55
N HIS A 278 -11.15 -33.86 5.03
CA HIS A 278 -10.96 -35.22 5.56
C HIS A 278 -10.44 -35.26 7.00
N LEU A 279 -9.70 -34.25 7.45
CA LEU A 279 -9.33 -34.10 8.87
C LEU A 279 -10.56 -33.77 9.73
N THR A 280 -11.43 -32.86 9.29
CA THR A 280 -12.63 -32.47 10.07
C THR A 280 -13.70 -33.57 10.17
N GLU A 281 -13.68 -34.57 9.27
CA GLU A 281 -14.63 -35.68 9.27
C GLU A 281 -14.21 -36.90 10.14
N THR A 282 -13.03 -36.87 10.78
CA THR A 282 -12.51 -38.04 11.52
C THR A 282 -13.34 -38.40 12.76
N LYS A 283 -13.58 -39.70 12.92
CA LYS A 283 -14.45 -40.28 13.95
C LYS A 283 -13.66 -40.85 15.13
N THR A 284 -12.40 -41.23 14.93
CA THR A 284 -11.52 -41.67 16.02
C THR A 284 -10.25 -40.80 16.12
N PRO A 285 -9.63 -40.67 17.31
CA PRO A 285 -8.38 -39.95 17.47
C PRO A 285 -7.21 -40.57 16.67
N GLU A 286 -7.24 -41.87 16.41
CA GLU A 286 -6.27 -42.56 15.56
C GLU A 286 -6.41 -42.10 14.09
N GLU A 287 -7.64 -42.03 13.56
CA GLU A 287 -7.89 -41.44 12.24
C GLU A 287 -7.42 -39.98 12.17
N THR A 288 -7.68 -39.18 13.21
CA THR A 288 -7.19 -37.79 13.30
C THR A 288 -5.67 -37.72 13.26
N ALA A 289 -4.98 -38.58 14.04
CA ALA A 289 -3.53 -38.60 14.12
C ALA A 289 -2.88 -39.03 12.80
N ASP A 290 -3.45 -40.03 12.10
CA ASP A 290 -2.98 -40.46 10.78
C ASP A 290 -3.17 -39.35 9.73
N ARG A 291 -4.35 -38.71 9.69
CA ARG A 291 -4.61 -37.59 8.77
C ARG A 291 -3.72 -36.39 9.04
N TRP A 292 -3.47 -36.07 10.31
CA TRP A 292 -2.56 -35.00 10.71
C TRP A 292 -1.11 -35.32 10.36
N SER A 293 -0.69 -36.58 10.49
CA SER A 293 0.66 -37.04 10.08
C SER A 293 0.86 -36.93 8.56
N LEU A 294 -0.15 -37.26 7.75
CA LEU A 294 -0.11 -37.07 6.30
C LEU A 294 -0.07 -35.57 5.91
N LEU A 295 -0.86 -34.73 6.58
CA LEU A 295 -0.82 -33.28 6.42
C LEU A 295 0.56 -32.70 6.77
N ALA A 296 1.17 -33.17 7.87
CA ALA A 296 2.47 -32.70 8.35
C ALA A 296 3.60 -32.91 7.32
N LEU A 297 3.55 -34.00 6.53
CA LEU A 297 4.55 -34.31 5.49
C LEU A 297 4.61 -33.28 4.35
N ARG A 298 3.51 -32.56 4.08
CA ARG A 298 3.41 -31.56 3.00
C ARG A 298 2.96 -30.19 3.50
N PHE A 299 3.04 -29.95 4.81
CA PHE A 299 2.44 -28.79 5.47
C PHE A 299 2.97 -27.46 4.93
N GLY A 300 4.28 -27.37 4.70
CA GLY A 300 4.93 -26.18 4.13
C GLY A 300 4.67 -25.95 2.64
N GLU A 301 4.08 -26.92 1.93
CA GLU A 301 3.70 -26.82 0.52
C GLU A 301 2.18 -26.63 0.34
N LEU A 302 1.37 -26.93 1.36
CA LEU A 302 -0.08 -26.78 1.33
C LEU A 302 -0.57 -25.50 2.04
N PHE A 303 0.25 -24.89 2.90
CA PHE A 303 -0.09 -23.74 3.74
C PHE A 303 0.95 -22.62 3.65
N ASP A 304 1.33 -22.30 2.41
CA ASP A 304 2.27 -21.25 1.99
C ASP A 304 1.57 -20.02 1.38
N ASP A 305 0.24 -19.95 1.42
CA ASP A 305 -0.53 -18.78 0.97
C ASP A 305 -1.64 -18.39 1.95
N LEU A 306 -2.03 -17.12 1.95
CA LEU A 306 -2.96 -16.58 2.94
C LEU A 306 -4.38 -17.15 2.87
N GLU A 307 -4.78 -17.82 1.77
CA GLU A 307 -6.09 -18.46 1.67
C GLU A 307 -6.08 -19.86 2.32
N THR A 308 -5.04 -20.65 2.03
CA THR A 308 -4.87 -21.99 2.63
C THR A 308 -4.63 -21.92 4.14
N ILE A 309 -3.86 -20.94 4.63
CA ILE A 309 -3.67 -20.76 6.09
C ILE A 309 -4.98 -20.35 6.78
N LYS A 310 -5.83 -19.53 6.15
CA LYS A 310 -7.17 -19.21 6.69
C LYS A 310 -8.07 -20.45 6.75
N ALA A 311 -8.05 -21.29 5.72
CA ALA A 311 -8.79 -22.55 5.70
C ALA A 311 -8.33 -23.48 6.83
N LEU A 312 -7.01 -23.57 7.07
CA LEU A 312 -6.42 -24.34 8.17
C LEU A 312 -6.93 -23.86 9.54
N ARG A 313 -6.99 -22.55 9.80
CA ARG A 313 -7.56 -22.02 11.07
C ARG A 313 -9.00 -22.45 11.29
N VAL A 314 -9.84 -22.42 10.25
CA VAL A 314 -11.24 -22.86 10.33
C VAL A 314 -11.32 -24.36 10.64
N ALA A 315 -10.55 -25.18 9.92
CA ALA A 315 -10.52 -26.63 10.14
C ALA A 315 -10.03 -27.01 11.55
N VAL A 316 -9.07 -26.27 12.11
CA VAL A 316 -8.59 -26.47 13.49
C VAL A 316 -9.67 -26.13 14.52
N ILE A 317 -10.43 -25.05 14.32
CA ILE A 317 -11.58 -24.69 15.16
C ILE A 317 -12.67 -25.78 15.10
N ASP A 318 -12.97 -26.28 13.91
CA ASP A 318 -13.98 -27.33 13.70
C ASP A 318 -13.56 -28.67 14.31
N ALA A 319 -12.29 -29.06 14.17
CA ALA A 319 -11.70 -30.23 14.81
C ALA A 319 -11.70 -30.11 16.35
N ALA A 320 -11.49 -28.92 16.90
CA ALA A 320 -11.61 -28.67 18.33
C ALA A 320 -13.06 -28.78 18.82
N ALA A 321 -14.00 -28.13 18.12
CA ALA A 321 -15.42 -28.15 18.49
C ALA A 321 -16.07 -29.53 18.35
N ASN A 322 -15.54 -30.41 17.48
CA ASN A 322 -16.01 -31.79 17.32
C ASN A 322 -15.29 -32.82 18.23
N GLY A 323 -14.32 -32.38 19.05
CA GLY A 323 -13.58 -33.22 19.99
C GLY A 323 -12.48 -34.09 19.38
N ALA A 324 -11.92 -33.74 18.21
CA ALA A 324 -10.82 -34.47 17.59
C ALA A 324 -9.47 -34.33 18.34
N PHE A 325 -9.32 -33.34 19.23
CA PHE A 325 -8.16 -33.20 20.12
C PHE A 325 -8.29 -33.96 21.45
N SER A 326 -9.45 -34.61 21.70
CA SER A 326 -9.77 -35.31 22.95
C SER A 326 -9.51 -36.82 22.85
N THR A 327 -9.22 -37.48 23.98
CA THR A 327 -9.21 -38.96 24.01
C THR A 327 -10.62 -39.53 23.78
N PRO A 328 -10.78 -40.82 23.41
CA PRO A 328 -12.12 -41.38 23.19
C PRO A 328 -13.05 -41.29 24.42
N SER A 329 -12.48 -41.41 25.63
CA SER A 329 -13.23 -41.30 26.90
C SER A 329 -13.64 -39.87 27.25
N GLU A 330 -12.94 -38.86 26.71
CA GLU A 330 -13.24 -37.44 26.88
C GLU A 330 -14.16 -36.94 25.77
N ARG A 331 -13.99 -37.41 24.54
CA ARG A 331 -14.93 -37.18 23.43
C ARG A 331 -16.34 -37.68 23.76
N ALA A 332 -16.44 -38.80 24.48
CA ALA A 332 -17.70 -39.33 25.00
C ALA A 332 -18.39 -38.44 26.06
N GLN A 333 -17.70 -37.43 26.62
CA GLN A 333 -18.25 -36.47 27.58
C GLN A 333 -18.79 -35.20 26.93
N PHE A 334 -18.68 -35.04 25.61
CA PHE A 334 -19.24 -33.87 24.90
C PHE A 334 -20.78 -33.94 24.92
N THR A 335 -21.40 -33.06 25.70
CA THR A 335 -22.84 -32.87 25.65
C THR A 335 -23.20 -31.87 24.54
N GLN A 336 -24.24 -32.19 23.77
CA GLN A 336 -24.84 -31.25 22.82
C GLN A 336 -25.85 -30.40 23.56
N GLY A 337 -25.75 -29.07 23.41
CA GLY A 337 -26.67 -28.12 23.98
C GLY A 337 -26.82 -26.89 23.08
N THR A 338 -27.35 -25.83 23.68
CA THR A 338 -27.47 -24.51 23.07
C THR A 338 -26.68 -23.49 23.87
N VAL A 339 -26.44 -22.32 23.28
CA VAL A 339 -25.85 -21.19 24.00
C VAL A 339 -26.70 -20.82 25.22
N ASP A 340 -28.01 -21.03 25.22
CA ASP A 340 -28.85 -20.71 26.39
C ASP A 340 -28.54 -21.58 27.62
N ASP A 341 -28.15 -22.84 27.42
CA ASP A 341 -27.83 -23.79 28.50
C ASP A 341 -26.55 -23.40 29.27
N VAL A 342 -25.76 -22.46 28.74
CA VAL A 342 -24.49 -21.98 29.34
C VAL A 342 -24.51 -20.50 29.73
N LEU A 343 -25.65 -19.82 29.59
CA LEU A 343 -25.80 -18.42 29.98
C LEU A 343 -26.39 -18.25 31.38
N VAL A 344 -25.69 -17.50 32.23
CA VAL A 344 -26.27 -16.92 33.45
C VAL A 344 -27.19 -15.75 33.08
N SER A 345 -26.76 -14.90 32.15
CA SER A 345 -27.59 -13.82 31.63
C SER A 345 -27.12 -13.32 30.26
N SER A 346 -27.93 -12.47 29.63
CA SER A 346 -27.50 -11.66 28.50
C SER A 346 -28.16 -10.29 28.54
N ASN A 347 -27.50 -9.27 28.01
CA ASN A 347 -28.07 -7.95 27.85
C ASN A 347 -27.60 -7.29 26.53
N SER A 348 -28.18 -6.15 26.20
CA SER A 348 -27.76 -5.32 25.06
C SER A 348 -27.55 -3.89 25.54
N GLY A 349 -26.76 -3.16 24.76
CA GLY A 349 -26.45 -1.78 25.05
C GLY A 349 -27.50 -0.77 24.61
N TRP A 350 -27.06 0.48 24.50
CA TRP A 350 -27.87 1.64 24.16
C TRP A 350 -27.25 2.36 22.97
N SER A 351 -28.07 2.74 21.99
CA SER A 351 -27.63 3.43 20.77
C SER A 351 -28.18 4.87 20.69
N PRO A 352 -27.57 5.83 21.40
CA PRO A 352 -27.86 7.24 21.23
C PRO A 352 -27.35 7.75 19.87
N ARG A 353 -27.83 8.94 19.47
CA ARG A 353 -27.23 9.69 18.36
C ARG A 353 -25.87 10.22 18.81
N CYS A 354 -24.82 9.47 18.49
CA CYS A 354 -23.44 9.79 18.83
C CYS A 354 -22.78 10.72 17.80
N ASP A 355 -21.76 11.47 18.23
CA ASP A 355 -20.83 12.10 17.31
C ASP A 355 -20.08 11.01 16.54
N ASN A 356 -19.90 11.17 15.22
CA ASN A 356 -19.12 10.21 14.42
C ASN A 356 -17.60 10.46 14.54
N VAL A 357 -17.14 10.63 15.78
CA VAL A 357 -15.76 10.90 16.20
C VAL A 357 -15.41 9.90 17.30
N LEU A 358 -14.14 9.48 17.38
CA LEU A 358 -13.61 8.63 18.43
C LEU A 358 -13.72 9.32 19.80
N ALA A 359 -14.19 8.62 20.84
CA ALA A 359 -14.08 9.08 22.22
C ALA A 359 -12.63 8.93 22.72
N THR A 360 -12.12 9.95 23.40
CA THR A 360 -10.72 10.05 23.85
C THR A 360 -10.60 10.44 25.33
N GLY A 361 -9.63 9.83 26.02
CA GLY A 361 -9.35 10.11 27.44
C GLY A 361 -10.58 9.88 28.34
N ASP A 362 -11.06 10.95 28.95
CA ASP A 362 -12.21 10.95 29.87
C ASP A 362 -13.59 10.95 29.17
N GLU A 363 -13.66 11.04 27.84
CA GLU A 363 -14.93 11.05 27.10
C GLU A 363 -15.65 9.69 27.15
N TRP A 364 -16.98 9.71 27.17
CA TRP A 364 -17.79 8.48 27.04
C TRP A 364 -17.93 8.07 25.58
N GLY A 365 -17.74 6.78 25.30
CA GLY A 365 -17.89 6.18 23.97
C GLY A 365 -19.01 5.14 23.92
N VAL A 366 -19.58 4.92 22.75
CA VAL A 366 -20.51 3.83 22.44
C VAL A 366 -19.91 2.98 21.32
N LEU A 367 -19.80 1.67 21.52
CA LEU A 367 -19.21 0.74 20.55
C LEU A 367 -19.99 0.69 19.23
N LYS A 368 -19.27 0.72 18.11
CA LYS A 368 -19.77 0.32 16.79
C LYS A 368 -19.74 -1.21 16.67
N VAL A 369 -20.49 -1.75 15.71
CA VAL A 369 -20.40 -3.16 15.30
C VAL A 369 -18.96 -3.57 14.95
N SER A 370 -18.19 -2.68 14.31
CA SER A 370 -16.79 -2.90 13.92
C SER A 370 -15.87 -3.28 15.08
N ALA A 371 -16.22 -2.94 16.32
CA ALA A 371 -15.46 -3.31 17.53
C ALA A 371 -15.43 -4.81 17.83
N VAL A 372 -16.36 -5.58 17.25
CA VAL A 372 -16.52 -7.03 17.50
C VAL A 372 -16.49 -7.88 16.22
N THR A 373 -16.30 -7.25 15.05
CA THR A 373 -16.38 -7.92 13.74
C THR A 373 -15.23 -8.88 13.47
N TRP A 374 -14.01 -8.53 13.89
CA TRP A 374 -12.77 -9.10 13.38
C TRP A 374 -12.23 -10.29 14.19
N GLY A 375 -13.02 -10.86 15.10
CA GLY A 375 -12.58 -11.91 16.04
C GLY A 375 -11.70 -11.38 17.19
N VAL A 376 -11.12 -10.20 17.05
CA VAL A 376 -10.41 -9.44 18.09
C VAL A 376 -11.23 -8.21 18.47
N PHE A 377 -11.30 -7.91 19.77
CA PHE A 377 -11.97 -6.71 20.28
C PHE A 377 -11.17 -5.44 19.93
N LYS A 378 -11.84 -4.42 19.39
CA LYS A 378 -11.24 -3.13 18.99
C LYS A 378 -11.87 -1.96 19.76
N PRO A 379 -11.29 -1.49 20.89
CA PRO A 379 -11.87 -0.40 21.69
C PRO A 379 -11.98 0.92 20.93
N GLU A 380 -11.11 1.16 19.94
CA GLU A 380 -11.10 2.35 19.08
C GLU A 380 -12.27 2.39 18.08
N GLU A 381 -12.98 1.28 17.88
CA GLU A 381 -14.19 1.23 17.05
C GLU A 381 -15.43 1.70 17.83
N ASN A 382 -15.34 2.90 18.42
CA ASN A 382 -16.42 3.56 19.13
C ASN A 382 -16.84 4.89 18.49
N LYS A 383 -17.93 5.47 19.00
CA LYS A 383 -18.43 6.82 18.70
C LYS A 383 -18.63 7.58 20.00
N ARG A 384 -18.21 8.84 20.07
CA ARG A 384 -18.34 9.66 21.26
C ARG A 384 -19.80 9.99 21.59
N LEU A 385 -20.17 9.81 22.86
CA LEU A 385 -21.42 10.30 23.43
C LEU A 385 -21.37 11.83 23.51
N PRO A 386 -22.34 12.58 22.95
CA PRO A 386 -22.37 14.03 23.04
C PRO A 386 -22.46 14.50 24.49
N SER A 387 -21.78 15.60 24.81
CA SER A 387 -21.67 16.13 26.19
C SER A 387 -22.98 16.59 26.81
N ASN A 388 -24.06 16.69 26.02
CA ASN A 388 -25.42 16.99 26.47
C ASN A 388 -26.27 15.75 26.76
N MET A 389 -25.72 14.53 26.68
CA MET A 389 -26.38 13.29 27.09
C MET A 389 -25.72 12.69 28.33
N GLU A 390 -26.53 12.28 29.29
CA GLU A 390 -26.03 11.55 30.46
C GLU A 390 -25.57 10.14 30.06
N PRO A 391 -24.36 9.71 30.49
CA PRO A 391 -23.86 8.37 30.25
C PRO A 391 -24.61 7.32 31.07
N ARG A 392 -24.44 6.05 30.70
CA ARG A 392 -25.11 4.90 31.34
C ARG A 392 -24.07 3.85 31.77
N PRO A 393 -23.39 4.04 32.93
CA PRO A 393 -22.33 3.15 33.40
C PRO A 393 -22.71 1.66 33.49
N GLN A 394 -23.99 1.34 33.66
CA GLN A 394 -24.49 -0.04 33.64
C GLN A 394 -24.30 -0.79 32.31
N HIS A 395 -24.00 -0.07 31.22
CA HIS A 395 -23.65 -0.63 29.91
C HIS A 395 -22.14 -0.60 29.63
N ALA A 396 -21.31 -0.19 30.60
CA ALA A 396 -19.85 -0.23 30.48
C ALA A 396 -19.33 -1.67 30.36
N LEU A 397 -18.15 -1.82 29.75
CA LEU A 397 -17.49 -3.10 29.53
C LEU A 397 -16.56 -3.44 30.70
N GLY A 398 -16.65 -4.69 31.17
CA GLY A 398 -15.66 -5.27 32.08
C GLY A 398 -14.70 -6.21 31.36
N ALA A 399 -13.54 -6.45 31.96
CA ALA A 399 -12.61 -7.50 31.53
C ALA A 399 -13.32 -8.87 31.54
N GLY A 400 -13.14 -9.64 30.48
CA GLY A 400 -13.78 -10.94 30.29
C GLY A 400 -15.20 -10.91 29.72
N ASP A 401 -15.81 -9.73 29.50
CA ASP A 401 -17.12 -9.62 28.84
C ASP A 401 -17.10 -10.29 27.46
N ILE A 402 -18.09 -11.15 27.18
CA ILE A 402 -18.24 -11.82 25.88
C ILE A 402 -19.26 -11.07 25.03
N LEU A 403 -18.80 -10.46 23.94
CA LEU A 403 -19.59 -9.56 23.10
C LEU A 403 -19.89 -10.17 21.74
N VAL A 404 -21.14 -10.14 21.30
CA VAL A 404 -21.60 -10.72 20.02
C VAL A 404 -22.27 -9.68 19.13
N SER A 405 -21.88 -9.65 17.85
CA SER A 405 -22.47 -8.79 16.82
C SER A 405 -23.88 -9.25 16.42
N ARG A 406 -24.87 -8.35 16.43
CA ARG A 406 -26.24 -8.66 15.98
C ARG A 406 -26.54 -8.26 14.54
N ALA A 407 -25.72 -7.44 13.90
CA ALA A 407 -25.99 -6.89 12.58
C ALA A 407 -24.69 -6.71 11.80
N ASN A 408 -24.52 -7.38 10.66
CA ASN A 408 -23.35 -7.26 9.77
C ASN A 408 -23.65 -7.93 8.41
N THR A 409 -22.65 -8.15 7.56
CA THR A 409 -22.78 -9.06 6.40
C THR A 409 -23.13 -10.49 6.85
N ALA A 410 -23.63 -11.32 5.92
CA ALA A 410 -23.98 -12.72 6.20
C ALA A 410 -22.83 -13.53 6.82
N GLU A 411 -21.58 -13.27 6.40
CA GLU A 411 -20.38 -13.95 6.89
C GLU A 411 -19.93 -13.49 8.29
N LEU A 412 -20.28 -12.26 8.68
CA LEU A 412 -19.74 -11.56 9.86
C LEU A 412 -20.76 -11.32 10.97
N VAL A 413 -22.04 -11.60 10.72
CA VAL A 413 -23.10 -11.53 11.75
C VAL A 413 -22.91 -12.64 12.78
N GLY A 414 -23.19 -12.38 14.05
CA GLY A 414 -22.94 -13.34 15.13
C GLY A 414 -21.46 -13.63 15.38
N ARG A 415 -20.54 -12.72 15.02
CA ARG A 415 -19.14 -12.82 15.47
C ARG A 415 -19.05 -12.43 16.94
N GLY A 416 -18.29 -13.20 17.71
CA GLY A 416 -18.07 -13.01 19.14
C GLY A 416 -16.62 -12.62 19.48
N VAL A 417 -16.40 -11.83 20.52
CA VAL A 417 -15.06 -11.50 21.06
C VAL A 417 -15.07 -11.47 22.59
N LYS A 418 -13.90 -11.63 23.21
CA LYS A 418 -13.67 -11.40 24.65
C LYS A 418 -13.07 -10.01 24.84
N VAL A 419 -13.59 -9.23 25.79
CA VAL A 419 -12.99 -7.95 26.20
C VAL A 419 -11.75 -8.25 27.07
N PRO A 420 -10.56 -7.69 26.75
CA PRO A 420 -9.32 -8.07 27.45
C PRO A 420 -9.12 -7.39 28.81
N GLU A 421 -9.64 -6.17 28.99
CA GLU A 421 -9.43 -5.31 30.17
C GLU A 421 -10.69 -4.46 30.44
N ASP A 422 -10.75 -3.77 31.58
CA ASP A 422 -11.91 -2.93 31.93
C ASP A 422 -11.95 -1.63 31.10
N TYR A 423 -13.09 -1.34 30.46
CA TYR A 423 -13.33 -0.07 29.77
C TYR A 423 -14.50 0.69 30.40
N PRO A 424 -14.30 1.35 31.55
CA PRO A 424 -15.37 1.94 32.35
C PRO A 424 -16.15 3.07 31.66
N ARG A 425 -15.65 3.60 30.54
CA ARG A 425 -16.30 4.66 29.74
C ARG A 425 -16.67 4.26 28.31
N LEU A 426 -16.46 3.01 27.92
CA LEU A 426 -17.00 2.47 26.67
C LEU A 426 -18.28 1.70 26.97
N MET A 427 -19.38 2.07 26.32
CA MET A 427 -20.68 1.43 26.47
C MET A 427 -21.02 0.54 25.27
N LEU A 428 -21.74 -0.54 25.54
CA LEU A 428 -22.39 -1.36 24.52
C LEU A 428 -23.39 -0.52 23.69
N SER A 429 -23.52 -0.83 22.40
CA SER A 429 -24.65 -0.39 21.55
C SER A 429 -25.77 -1.45 21.51
N ASP A 430 -26.95 -1.09 20.99
CA ASP A 430 -28.10 -2.00 20.82
C ASP A 430 -27.81 -3.17 19.83
N LYS A 431 -26.83 -2.96 18.94
CA LYS A 431 -26.34 -3.94 17.95
C LYS A 431 -25.32 -4.93 18.51
N ILE A 432 -24.94 -4.81 19.77
CA ILE A 432 -24.04 -5.74 20.46
C ILE A 432 -24.80 -6.37 21.64
N VAL A 433 -24.60 -7.67 21.82
CA VAL A 433 -25.10 -8.43 22.97
C VAL A 433 -23.91 -8.78 23.84
N ARG A 434 -23.99 -8.48 25.14
CA ARG A 434 -23.12 -9.10 26.12
C ARG A 434 -23.75 -10.40 26.61
N LEU A 435 -22.93 -11.45 26.63
CA LEU A 435 -23.21 -12.76 27.17
C LEU A 435 -22.46 -12.91 28.49
N VAL A 436 -23.15 -13.38 29.52
CA VAL A 436 -22.55 -13.75 30.81
C VAL A 436 -22.63 -15.26 30.91
N LEU A 437 -21.49 -15.93 30.75
CA LEU A 437 -21.37 -17.38 30.80
C LEU A 437 -21.44 -17.89 32.26
N SER A 438 -21.75 -19.17 32.45
CA SER A 438 -21.62 -19.84 33.74
C SER A 438 -20.19 -20.28 34.02
N ASP A 439 -19.82 -20.43 35.30
CA ASP A 439 -18.47 -20.85 35.73
C ASP A 439 -18.08 -22.27 35.24
N ALA A 440 -19.03 -23.04 34.70
CA ALA A 440 -18.80 -24.32 34.06
C ALA A 440 -18.19 -24.21 32.64
N VAL A 441 -18.10 -23.00 32.09
CA VAL A 441 -17.65 -22.75 30.71
C VAL A 441 -16.50 -21.75 30.68
N GLN A 442 -15.37 -22.18 30.13
CA GLN A 442 -14.20 -21.33 29.89
C GLN A 442 -14.44 -20.46 28.65
N SER A 443 -14.21 -19.15 28.77
CA SER A 443 -14.66 -18.16 27.79
C SER A 443 -14.03 -18.28 26.40
N ASP A 444 -12.78 -18.77 26.31
CA ASP A 444 -12.07 -18.90 25.04
C ASP A 444 -12.52 -20.17 24.29
N TYR A 445 -12.78 -21.26 25.02
CA TYR A 445 -13.45 -22.45 24.49
C TYR A 445 -14.85 -22.10 23.98
N PHE A 446 -15.61 -21.28 24.72
CA PHE A 446 -16.91 -20.79 24.25
C PHE A 446 -16.75 -20.04 22.92
N LEU A 447 -15.82 -19.10 22.81
CA LEU A 447 -15.60 -18.34 21.57
C LEU A 447 -15.16 -19.23 20.41
N LEU A 448 -14.28 -20.19 20.66
CA LEU A 448 -13.88 -21.20 19.68
C LEU A 448 -15.10 -21.96 19.16
N ALA A 449 -15.86 -22.61 20.05
CA ALA A 449 -17.02 -23.41 19.67
C ALA A 449 -18.13 -22.56 19.01
N PHE A 450 -18.27 -21.30 19.43
CA PHE A 450 -19.21 -20.32 18.85
C PHE A 450 -18.77 -19.79 17.47
N HIS A 451 -17.49 -19.94 17.10
CA HIS A 451 -16.97 -19.59 15.78
C HIS A 451 -16.86 -20.78 14.82
N ALA A 452 -17.06 -22.01 15.31
CA ALA A 452 -17.06 -23.23 14.51
C ALA A 452 -18.16 -23.23 13.42
N SER A 453 -17.89 -23.88 12.30
CA SER A 453 -18.71 -23.94 11.10
C SER A 453 -20.17 -24.32 11.35
N PRO A 454 -20.54 -25.26 12.25
CA PRO A 454 -21.95 -25.52 12.55
C PRO A 454 -22.70 -24.30 13.09
N VAL A 455 -22.05 -23.47 13.91
CA VAL A 455 -22.62 -22.24 14.47
C VAL A 455 -22.66 -21.12 13.42
N ARG A 456 -21.61 -21.01 12.58
CA ARG A 456 -21.60 -20.08 11.45
C ARG A 456 -22.73 -20.39 10.45
N ALA A 457 -22.90 -21.67 10.11
CA ALA A 457 -23.96 -22.14 9.21
C ALA A 457 -25.37 -21.93 9.81
N TYR A 458 -25.53 -22.15 11.12
CA TYR A 458 -26.75 -21.80 11.83
C TYR A 458 -27.07 -20.31 11.69
N PHE A 459 -26.12 -19.41 11.98
CA PHE A 459 -26.35 -17.97 11.86
C PHE A 459 -26.63 -17.52 10.42
N ALA A 460 -25.91 -18.06 9.43
CA ALA A 460 -26.18 -17.79 8.02
C ALA A 460 -27.62 -18.18 7.61
N LYS A 461 -28.15 -19.27 8.18
CA LYS A 461 -29.53 -19.75 7.93
C LYS A 461 -30.61 -18.90 8.64
N VAL A 462 -30.37 -18.41 9.86
CA VAL A 462 -31.38 -17.68 10.66
C VAL A 462 -31.28 -16.16 10.59
N ALA A 463 -30.24 -15.60 9.95
CA ALA A 463 -30.06 -14.16 9.83
C ALA A 463 -31.02 -13.54 8.79
N THR A 464 -31.73 -12.49 9.19
CA THR A 464 -32.77 -11.84 8.39
C THR A 464 -32.34 -10.45 7.90
N GLY A 465 -32.86 -10.01 6.75
CA GLY A 465 -32.54 -8.71 6.16
C GLY A 465 -32.60 -8.76 4.64
N THR A 466 -32.98 -7.63 4.01
CA THR A 466 -33.16 -7.51 2.55
C THR A 466 -31.91 -7.03 1.81
N SER A 467 -30.84 -6.66 2.53
CA SER A 467 -29.54 -6.31 1.96
C SER A 467 -28.45 -7.22 2.52
N ASP A 468 -27.58 -7.72 1.66
CA ASP A 468 -26.45 -8.57 2.05
C ASP A 468 -25.40 -7.85 2.90
N SER A 469 -25.38 -6.52 2.85
CA SER A 469 -24.54 -5.67 3.71
C SER A 469 -25.00 -5.61 5.17
N MET A 470 -26.24 -6.01 5.49
CA MET A 470 -26.85 -5.77 6.81
C MET A 470 -27.87 -6.85 7.18
N ARG A 471 -27.41 -8.09 7.29
CA ARG A 471 -28.13 -9.21 7.91
C ARG A 471 -28.15 -9.04 9.43
N ASN A 472 -29.26 -9.42 10.06
CA ASN A 472 -29.51 -9.23 11.49
C ASN A 472 -29.86 -10.56 12.17
N ILE A 473 -29.43 -10.73 13.43
CA ILE A 473 -29.86 -11.81 14.33
C ILE A 473 -30.48 -11.25 15.62
N THR A 474 -31.39 -12.03 16.19
CA THR A 474 -32.06 -11.72 17.46
C THR A 474 -31.32 -12.34 18.64
N ARG A 475 -31.65 -11.91 19.87
CA ARG A 475 -31.13 -12.57 21.08
C ARG A 475 -31.63 -14.02 21.22
N SER A 476 -32.82 -14.35 20.70
CA SER A 476 -33.31 -15.73 20.67
C SER A 476 -32.54 -16.59 19.67
N HIS A 477 -32.12 -16.04 18.51
CA HIS A 477 -31.23 -16.75 17.59
C HIS A 477 -29.86 -17.02 18.25
N ILE A 478 -29.28 -16.05 18.95
CA ILE A 478 -28.00 -16.26 19.66
C ILE A 478 -28.13 -17.35 20.72
N LYS A 479 -29.18 -17.30 21.56
CA LYS A 479 -29.48 -18.32 22.59
C LYS A 479 -29.67 -19.72 21.99
N ALA A 480 -30.39 -19.83 20.88
CA ALA A 480 -30.70 -21.11 20.23
C ALA A 480 -29.60 -21.63 19.28
N ALA A 481 -28.44 -20.98 19.23
CA ALA A 481 -27.29 -21.50 18.49
C ALA A 481 -26.77 -22.79 19.17
N PRO A 482 -26.49 -23.87 18.41
CA PRO A 482 -26.00 -25.12 18.98
C PRO A 482 -24.57 -24.97 19.48
N ILE A 483 -24.21 -25.65 20.56
CA ILE A 483 -22.84 -25.68 21.08
C ILE A 483 -22.53 -27.05 21.71
N ALA A 484 -21.32 -27.55 21.46
CA ALA A 484 -20.84 -28.80 22.04
C ALA A 484 -19.94 -28.51 23.24
N LEU A 485 -20.20 -29.17 24.37
CA LEU A 485 -19.63 -28.82 25.67
C LEU A 485 -19.00 -30.05 26.34
N PRO A 486 -17.66 -30.12 26.40
CA PRO A 486 -16.95 -31.08 27.24
C PRO A 486 -16.79 -30.56 28.67
N SER A 487 -16.20 -31.38 29.55
CA SER A 487 -15.86 -30.96 30.91
C SER A 487 -14.93 -29.74 30.93
N LEU A 488 -15.03 -28.89 31.96
CA LEU A 488 -14.22 -27.66 32.09
C LEU A 488 -12.71 -27.92 32.06
N ALA A 489 -12.27 -29.10 32.51
CA ALA A 489 -10.87 -29.52 32.44
C ALA A 489 -10.42 -29.81 31.00
N GLU A 490 -11.30 -30.32 30.16
CA GLU A 490 -11.04 -30.61 28.75
C GLU A 490 -11.18 -29.34 27.88
N GLN A 491 -12.15 -28.47 28.15
CA GLN A 491 -12.25 -27.15 27.51
C GLN A 491 -10.91 -26.38 27.58
N LYS A 492 -10.28 -26.36 28.76
CA LYS A 492 -8.96 -25.72 28.97
C LYS A 492 -7.84 -26.40 28.18
N ARG A 493 -7.86 -27.73 28.04
CA ARG A 493 -6.85 -28.48 27.27
C ARG A 493 -7.00 -28.25 25.76
N ILE A 494 -8.24 -28.21 25.26
CA ILE A 494 -8.54 -27.89 23.86
C ILE A 494 -8.05 -26.49 23.51
N VAL A 495 -8.30 -25.48 24.36
CA VAL A 495 -7.83 -24.09 24.13
C VAL A 495 -6.31 -24.04 24.00
N VAL A 496 -5.56 -24.63 24.94
CA VAL A 496 -4.08 -24.69 24.85
C VAL A 496 -3.62 -25.35 23.54
N ARG A 497 -4.24 -26.47 23.15
CA ARG A 497 -3.91 -27.19 21.91
C ARG A 497 -4.17 -26.35 20.65
N VAL A 498 -5.23 -25.56 20.67
CA VAL A 498 -5.61 -24.71 19.54
C VAL A 498 -4.74 -23.47 19.47
N ASP A 499 -4.40 -22.86 20.60
CA ASP A 499 -3.47 -21.72 20.68
C ASP A 499 -2.07 -22.10 20.16
N GLU A 500 -1.58 -23.32 20.43
CA GLU A 500 -0.34 -23.87 19.84
C GLU A 500 -0.37 -23.85 18.30
N VAL A 501 -1.49 -24.29 17.70
CA VAL A 501 -1.65 -24.38 16.23
C VAL A 501 -1.96 -23.00 15.62
N MET A 502 -2.75 -22.16 16.29
CA MET A 502 -3.00 -20.78 15.86
C MET A 502 -1.70 -19.97 15.83
N SER A 503 -0.82 -20.15 16.83
CA SER A 503 0.52 -19.55 16.85
C SER A 503 1.40 -20.04 15.69
N LEU A 504 1.19 -21.27 15.20
CA LEU A 504 1.87 -21.76 14.00
C LEU A 504 1.31 -21.12 12.72
N CYS A 505 -0.01 -20.95 12.63
CA CYS A 505 -0.66 -20.21 11.55
C CYS A 505 -0.20 -18.74 11.51
N ASP A 506 -0.05 -18.09 12.67
CA ASP A 506 0.46 -16.72 12.77
C ASP A 506 1.88 -16.61 12.18
N ARG A 507 2.79 -17.52 12.57
CA ARG A 507 4.15 -17.59 12.03
C ARG A 507 4.18 -17.93 10.53
N LEU A 508 3.23 -18.73 10.02
CA LEU A 508 3.11 -18.98 8.58
C LEU A 508 2.65 -17.73 7.84
N GLU A 509 1.62 -17.03 8.31
CA GLU A 509 1.16 -15.79 7.68
C GLU A 509 2.25 -14.71 7.66
N GLU A 510 3.03 -14.59 8.74
CA GLU A 510 4.20 -13.71 8.81
C GLU A 510 5.27 -14.11 7.78
N ARG A 511 5.65 -15.39 7.70
CA ARG A 511 6.61 -15.90 6.71
C ARG A 511 6.16 -15.69 5.27
N VAL A 512 4.87 -15.88 4.97
CA VAL A 512 4.30 -15.66 3.63
C VAL A 512 4.38 -14.18 3.26
N ARG A 513 3.90 -13.29 4.13
CA ARG A 513 3.96 -11.83 3.90
C ARG A 513 5.40 -11.32 3.77
N GLU A 514 6.33 -11.88 4.54
CA GLU A 514 7.74 -11.53 4.46
C GLU A 514 8.39 -12.03 3.16
N GLY A 515 8.05 -13.24 2.70
CA GLY A 515 8.46 -13.76 1.39
C GLY A 515 7.94 -12.89 0.24
N GLU A 516 6.67 -12.49 0.28
CA GLU A 516 6.07 -11.54 -0.68
C GLU A 516 6.81 -10.19 -0.69
N ARG A 517 7.14 -9.65 0.50
CA ARG A 517 7.89 -8.38 0.65
C ARG A 517 9.30 -8.48 0.08
N LEU A 518 10.08 -9.48 0.51
CA LEU A 518 11.45 -9.69 0.05
C LEU A 518 11.53 -9.90 -1.46
N ASN A 519 10.58 -10.65 -2.02
CA ASN A 519 10.48 -10.82 -3.47
C ASN A 519 10.16 -9.49 -4.18
N ALA A 520 9.24 -8.68 -3.62
CA ALA A 520 8.92 -7.38 -4.18
C ALA A 520 10.12 -6.41 -4.16
N GLU A 521 10.96 -6.47 -3.12
CA GLU A 521 12.19 -5.67 -2.97
C GLU A 521 13.31 -6.15 -3.91
N LEU A 522 13.56 -7.46 -3.98
CA LEU A 522 14.52 -8.07 -4.92
C LEU A 522 14.19 -7.69 -6.37
N MET A 523 12.91 -7.77 -6.75
CA MET A 523 12.45 -7.38 -8.08
C MET A 523 12.66 -5.87 -8.35
N ALA A 524 12.47 -5.00 -7.35
CA ALA A 524 12.73 -3.57 -7.52
C ALA A 524 14.23 -3.28 -7.68
N ALA A 525 15.08 -3.91 -6.86
CA ALA A 525 16.53 -3.76 -6.93
C ALA A 525 17.10 -4.27 -8.27
N LEU A 526 16.58 -5.40 -8.78
CA LEU A 526 17.03 -5.91 -10.07
C LEU A 526 16.58 -5.02 -11.23
N VAL A 527 15.34 -4.53 -11.25
CA VAL A 527 14.87 -3.58 -12.27
C VAL A 527 15.79 -2.37 -12.33
N HIS A 528 16.08 -1.76 -11.18
CA HIS A 528 16.99 -0.61 -11.04
C HIS A 528 18.40 -0.90 -11.59
N SER A 529 19.02 -2.01 -11.18
CA SER A 529 20.35 -2.44 -11.67
C SER A 529 20.39 -2.67 -13.20
N LEU A 530 19.34 -3.26 -13.76
CA LEU A 530 19.23 -3.49 -15.21
C LEU A 530 19.00 -2.20 -16.01
N THR A 531 18.40 -1.17 -15.40
CA THR A 531 18.14 0.13 -16.05
C THR A 531 19.29 1.14 -15.96
N GLU A 532 20.17 1.05 -14.96
CA GLU A 532 21.19 2.10 -14.70
C GLU A 532 22.63 1.75 -15.14
N THR A 533 22.92 0.49 -15.47
CA THR A 533 24.25 0.06 -15.95
C THR A 533 24.62 0.70 -17.30
N ASP A 534 25.75 1.40 -17.40
CA ASP A 534 26.12 2.25 -18.55
C ASP A 534 26.16 1.49 -19.92
N PRO A 535 25.67 2.05 -21.05
CA PRO A 535 25.66 1.35 -22.34
C PRO A 535 27.04 1.19 -22.98
N ASP A 536 27.99 2.06 -22.66
CA ASP A 536 29.33 2.05 -23.23
C ASP A 536 30.18 0.96 -22.56
N GLY A 537 30.34 -0.16 -23.26
CA GLY A 537 31.15 -1.30 -22.84
C GLY A 537 32.62 -0.94 -22.62
N GLY A 538 32.95 -0.46 -21.42
CA GLY A 538 34.25 0.13 -21.08
C GLY A 538 34.63 -0.04 -19.60
N GLY A 539 34.16 -1.09 -18.93
CA GLY A 539 34.47 -1.38 -17.53
C GLY A 539 34.85 -2.84 -17.31
N THR A 540 36.15 -3.11 -17.14
CA THR A 540 36.64 -4.45 -16.77
C THR A 540 36.39 -4.71 -15.28
N ALA A 541 35.21 -5.20 -14.95
CA ALA A 541 34.93 -5.89 -13.70
C ALA A 541 34.36 -7.27 -14.04
N GLU A 542 35.14 -8.32 -13.80
CA GLU A 542 34.63 -9.69 -13.89
C GLU A 542 33.48 -9.87 -12.89
N PRO A 543 32.38 -10.54 -13.26
CA PRO A 543 31.32 -10.85 -12.31
C PRO A 543 31.85 -11.84 -11.27
N ALA A 544 32.09 -11.35 -10.05
CA ALA A 544 32.44 -12.19 -8.93
C ALA A 544 31.37 -13.27 -8.72
N SER A 545 31.83 -14.50 -8.50
CA SER A 545 31.00 -15.71 -8.50
C SER A 545 29.95 -15.73 -7.39
N LEU A 546 28.68 -15.45 -7.74
CA LEU A 546 27.51 -15.65 -6.88
C LEU A 546 26.87 -17.05 -7.05
N ALA A 547 27.65 -18.06 -7.44
CA ALA A 547 27.15 -19.36 -7.88
C ALA A 547 27.17 -20.47 -6.79
N GLU A 548 27.73 -20.25 -5.60
CA GLU A 548 28.01 -21.35 -4.65
C GLU A 548 27.10 -21.42 -3.40
N ASP A 549 26.47 -20.34 -2.94
CA ASP A 549 25.64 -20.36 -1.70
C ASP A 549 24.19 -20.89 -1.89
N ALA A 550 23.76 -21.18 -3.12
CA ALA A 550 22.40 -21.64 -3.39
C ALA A 550 22.10 -23.11 -3.02
N SER A 551 23.09 -23.86 -2.50
CA SER A 551 22.98 -25.30 -2.21
C SER A 551 22.84 -25.67 -0.72
N ALA A 552 22.82 -24.68 0.18
CA ALA A 552 22.93 -24.88 1.63
C ALA A 552 21.66 -24.57 2.46
N ILE A 553 20.46 -24.79 1.90
CA ILE A 553 19.19 -24.76 2.69
C ILE A 553 18.56 -26.16 2.70
N THR A 554 19.13 -27.06 3.51
CA THR A 554 18.47 -28.31 3.91
C THR A 554 17.80 -28.14 5.27
N ALA A 555 16.62 -28.76 5.44
CA ALA A 555 15.77 -28.55 6.60
C ALA A 555 16.46 -28.92 7.94
N PRO A 556 16.23 -28.17 9.03
CA PRO A 556 16.74 -28.55 10.35
C PRO A 556 16.05 -29.83 10.84
N LYS A 557 16.85 -30.85 11.15
CA LYS A 557 16.37 -32.07 11.80
C LYS A 557 15.94 -31.77 13.24
N LEU A 558 14.75 -32.24 13.61
CA LEU A 558 14.33 -32.35 15.01
C LEU A 558 15.27 -33.31 15.76
N ALA A 559 15.79 -32.86 16.92
CA ALA A 559 16.52 -33.69 17.88
C ALA A 559 16.09 -33.32 19.31
N ASN A 560 16.00 -34.32 20.18
CA ASN A 560 15.30 -34.23 21.47
C ASN A 560 16.17 -33.66 22.61
N GLY A 561 15.52 -32.86 23.46
CA GLY A 561 15.58 -32.96 24.93
C GLY A 561 16.87 -32.63 25.68
N ASN A 562 16.85 -31.54 26.45
CA ASN A 562 16.94 -31.62 27.93
C ASN A 562 16.60 -30.28 28.62
N ALA A 563 16.32 -30.36 29.93
CA ALA A 563 15.87 -29.27 30.80
C ALA A 563 17.07 -28.45 31.40
N PRO A 564 16.83 -27.31 32.09
CA PRO A 564 17.75 -26.18 32.11
C PRO A 564 18.68 -26.08 33.34
N GLU A 565 19.72 -25.24 33.21
CA GLU A 565 20.49 -24.67 34.32
C GLU A 565 20.39 -23.13 34.34
N THR A 566 20.38 -22.56 35.55
CA THR A 566 20.40 -21.12 35.85
C THR A 566 21.82 -20.54 35.81
N PRO A 567 21.98 -19.21 35.72
CA PRO A 567 22.70 -18.57 36.82
C PRO A 567 22.21 -17.18 37.26
N GLU A 568 22.76 -16.81 38.41
CA GLU A 568 22.40 -15.78 39.37
C GLU A 568 22.70 -14.30 39.03
N THR A 569 21.86 -13.46 39.62
CA THR A 569 22.06 -12.09 40.16
C THR A 569 23.47 -11.50 40.31
N ASN A 570 23.64 -10.21 39.92
CA ASN A 570 24.30 -9.08 40.63
C ASN A 570 24.68 -7.96 39.61
N SER A 571 24.87 -6.68 39.93
CA SER A 571 24.39 -5.80 41.01
C SER A 571 24.65 -4.33 40.60
N THR A 572 23.79 -3.41 41.06
CA THR A 572 23.98 -1.94 41.23
C THR A 572 25.21 -1.21 40.67
N PHE A 573 25.03 -0.06 40.00
CA PHE A 573 25.81 1.17 40.29
C PHE A 573 25.01 2.45 39.96
N ALA A 574 25.24 3.51 40.75
CA ALA A 574 24.58 4.82 40.65
C ALA A 574 25.54 5.91 40.10
N PRO A 575 25.05 7.06 39.59
CA PRO A 575 25.86 7.97 38.76
C PRO A 575 26.67 9.01 39.55
N SER A 576 27.81 9.43 39.01
CA SER A 576 28.66 10.51 39.53
C SER A 576 28.33 11.89 38.91
N LYS A 577 28.60 12.97 39.66
CA LYS A 577 28.44 14.38 39.25
C LYS A 577 29.76 15.17 39.36
N SER A 578 29.80 16.33 38.70
CA SER A 578 30.83 17.42 38.62
C SER A 578 31.64 17.43 37.31
N GLY A 579 32.04 18.56 36.68
CA GLY A 579 31.83 20.01 36.92
C GLY A 579 32.88 20.87 36.14
N THR A 580 32.81 22.20 35.92
CA THR A 580 31.78 23.24 36.19
C THR A 580 32.13 24.58 35.44
N THR A 581 31.17 25.27 34.77
CA THR A 581 31.11 26.76 34.49
C THR A 581 32.18 27.45 33.58
N ALA A 582 32.01 28.62 32.93
CA ALA A 582 30.99 29.72 32.87
C ALA A 582 31.31 30.67 31.65
N PRO A 583 30.68 31.87 31.43
CA PRO A 583 29.27 32.28 31.49
C PRO A 583 28.80 33.15 30.28
N GLY A 584 27.49 33.33 30.03
CA GLY A 584 27.00 34.33 29.07
C GLY A 584 25.47 34.48 28.94
N LEU A 585 24.93 35.61 29.40
CA LEU A 585 23.55 36.15 29.27
C LEU A 585 22.37 35.15 29.17
N ALA A 586 21.62 35.03 30.27
CA ALA A 586 20.23 34.56 30.24
C ALA A 586 19.26 35.73 29.97
N LEU A 587 18.60 35.69 28.81
CA LEU A 587 17.29 36.31 28.61
C LEU A 587 16.22 35.23 28.85
N SER A 588 15.21 35.50 29.67
CA SER A 588 14.14 34.55 29.95
C SER A 588 13.16 34.49 28.78
N VAL A 589 13.46 33.66 27.79
CA VAL A 589 12.63 33.50 26.59
C VAL A 589 11.39 32.66 26.90
N ASP A 590 10.21 33.17 26.55
CA ASP A 590 8.98 32.37 26.55
C ASP A 590 9.03 31.38 25.37
N THR A 591 9.49 30.16 25.67
CA THR A 591 9.66 29.09 24.68
C THR A 591 8.37 28.73 23.95
N LYS A 592 7.20 29.01 24.55
CA LYS A 592 5.89 28.78 23.91
C LYS A 592 5.55 29.88 22.91
N PHE A 593 5.99 31.10 23.15
CA PHE A 593 5.85 32.20 22.19
C PHE A 593 6.74 31.97 20.97
N GLN A 594 7.99 31.56 21.15
CA GLN A 594 8.86 31.14 20.04
C GLN A 594 8.25 29.98 19.22
N GLU A 595 7.74 28.94 19.88
CA GLU A 595 7.03 27.84 19.20
C GLU A 595 5.82 28.35 18.40
N ALA A 596 5.11 29.39 18.86
CA ALA A 596 4.01 30.02 18.14
C ALA A 596 4.47 30.75 16.87
N VAL A 597 5.62 31.43 16.92
CA VAL A 597 6.21 32.13 15.77
C VAL A 597 6.71 31.12 14.72
N LEU A 598 7.39 30.05 15.13
CA LEU A 598 7.83 28.97 14.24
C LEU A 598 6.63 28.28 13.55
N VAL A 599 5.56 28.03 14.30
CA VAL A 599 4.30 27.50 13.72
C VAL A 599 3.72 28.47 12.68
N ALA A 600 3.73 29.79 12.93
CA ALA A 600 3.23 30.78 11.98
C ALA A 600 4.08 30.82 10.70
N ALA A 601 5.42 30.72 10.81
CA ALA A 601 6.32 30.61 9.67
C ALA A 601 6.00 29.37 8.82
N ILE A 602 5.97 28.18 9.43
CA ILE A 602 5.69 26.91 8.73
C ILE A 602 4.33 26.93 8.02
N VAL A 603 3.27 27.38 8.70
CA VAL A 603 1.92 27.42 8.09
C VAL A 603 1.86 28.42 6.93
N SER A 604 2.56 29.55 7.04
CA SER A 604 2.66 30.53 5.95
C SER A 604 3.38 29.97 4.74
N THR A 605 4.54 29.35 4.94
CA THR A 605 5.35 28.78 3.86
C THR A 605 4.64 27.63 3.16
N PHE A 606 4.06 26.67 3.90
CA PHE A 606 3.29 25.57 3.30
C PHE A 606 2.08 26.07 2.51
N PHE A 607 1.38 27.10 3.00
CA PHE A 607 0.22 27.65 2.32
C PHE A 607 0.60 28.44 1.07
N GLN A 608 1.69 29.22 1.09
CA GLN A 608 2.22 29.89 -0.12
C GLN A 608 2.68 28.88 -1.17
N ALA A 609 3.34 27.79 -0.76
CA ALA A 609 3.93 26.79 -1.65
C ALA A 609 2.93 25.80 -2.29
N GLY A 610 1.64 25.81 -1.88
CA GLY A 610 0.66 24.83 -2.37
C GLY A 610 -0.84 25.16 -2.17
N GLY A 611 -1.21 26.24 -1.48
CA GLY A 611 -2.58 26.71 -1.31
C GLY A 611 -3.52 25.81 -0.47
N GLU A 612 -3.03 24.71 0.10
CA GLU A 612 -3.81 23.76 0.89
C GLU A 612 -3.50 23.89 2.40
N PRO A 613 -4.47 23.74 3.30
CA PRO A 613 -4.25 23.78 4.75
C PRO A 613 -3.37 22.63 5.26
N ILE A 614 -2.39 22.93 6.13
CA ILE A 614 -1.56 21.90 6.76
C ILE A 614 -2.28 21.27 7.97
N GLY A 615 -2.53 19.97 7.91
CA GLY A 615 -3.17 19.23 8.99
C GLY A 615 -2.27 19.09 10.24
N ASN A 616 -2.88 19.05 11.44
CA ASN A 616 -2.18 18.96 12.74
C ASN A 616 -1.07 17.89 12.78
N PHE A 617 -1.31 16.71 12.19
CA PHE A 617 -0.36 15.60 12.14
C PHE A 617 0.95 15.95 11.42
N ARG A 618 0.87 16.70 10.31
CA ARG A 618 2.03 17.18 9.55
C ARG A 618 2.65 18.38 10.25
N LEU A 619 1.84 19.32 10.74
CA LEU A 619 2.34 20.52 11.41
C LEU A 619 3.20 20.22 12.64
N GLN A 620 2.83 19.24 13.48
CA GLN A 620 3.68 18.87 14.63
C GLN A 620 5.02 18.25 14.22
N LYS A 621 5.06 17.49 13.12
CA LYS A 621 6.30 16.93 12.57
C LYS A 621 7.12 17.98 11.84
N ALA A 622 6.47 18.96 11.21
CA ALA A 622 7.13 20.08 10.58
C ALA A 622 7.89 20.92 11.62
N VAL A 623 7.27 21.19 12.78
CA VAL A 623 7.96 21.84 13.90
C VAL A 623 9.08 20.96 14.46
N TYR A 624 8.87 19.64 14.60
CA TYR A 624 9.92 18.71 15.03
C TYR A 624 11.16 18.77 14.11
N PHE A 625 10.96 18.63 12.80
CA PHE A 625 12.06 18.66 11.83
C PHE A 625 12.71 20.04 11.71
N ALA A 626 11.97 21.14 11.83
CA ALA A 626 12.56 22.48 11.88
C ALA A 626 13.47 22.66 13.11
N ARG A 627 13.04 22.18 14.29
CA ARG A 627 13.87 22.23 15.52
C ARG A 627 15.12 21.36 15.42
N ARG A 628 14.99 20.15 14.85
CA ARG A 628 16.12 19.28 14.50
C ARG A 628 17.13 19.95 13.57
N GLN A 629 16.65 20.63 12.52
CA GLN A 629 17.51 21.37 11.59
C GLN A 629 18.24 22.54 12.27
N MET A 630 17.57 23.23 13.20
CA MET A 630 18.17 24.29 14.04
C MET A 630 19.17 23.75 15.09
N GLY A 631 19.45 22.43 15.09
CA GLY A 631 20.44 21.80 15.97
C GLY A 631 19.91 21.38 17.34
N GLU A 632 18.61 21.48 17.60
CA GLU A 632 18.03 21.00 18.85
C GLU A 632 17.98 19.46 18.90
N HIS A 633 18.30 18.89 20.07
CA HIS A 633 18.31 17.45 20.29
C HIS A 633 16.99 16.94 20.89
N VAL A 634 16.64 15.69 20.60
CA VAL A 634 15.36 15.09 21.03
C VAL A 634 15.16 15.11 22.55
N GLY A 635 16.22 14.98 23.34
CA GLY A 635 16.16 15.06 24.81
C GLY A 635 15.81 16.46 25.35
N GLU A 636 15.93 17.50 24.54
CA GLU A 636 15.59 18.89 24.87
C GLU A 636 14.13 19.22 24.46
N MET A 637 13.53 18.36 23.64
CA MET A 637 12.17 18.51 23.14
C MET A 637 11.15 17.76 24.02
N ALA A 638 10.03 18.40 24.35
CA ALA A 638 8.92 17.79 25.09
C ALA A 638 8.06 16.82 24.24
N TYR A 639 8.68 16.06 23.33
CA TYR A 639 8.00 15.14 22.42
C TYR A 639 7.87 13.76 23.05
N LEU A 640 6.62 13.31 23.21
CA LEU A 640 6.31 11.97 23.70
C LEU A 640 6.24 10.98 22.54
N LYS A 641 6.64 9.75 22.82
CA LYS A 641 6.37 8.61 21.94
C LYS A 641 4.88 8.29 21.95
N LYS A 642 4.18 8.64 20.86
CA LYS A 642 2.76 8.29 20.64
C LYS A 642 2.56 7.47 19.37
N ALA A 643 1.42 6.80 19.25
CA ALA A 643 1.04 6.00 18.08
C ALA A 643 1.02 6.76 16.73
N ALA A 644 1.14 8.09 16.74
CA ALA A 644 1.25 8.96 15.57
C ALA A 644 2.68 9.48 15.31
N GLY A 645 3.72 8.94 15.97
CA GLY A 645 5.10 9.42 15.92
C GLY A 645 5.52 10.17 17.18
N PRO A 646 6.67 10.86 17.15
CA PRO A 646 6.97 11.90 18.11
C PRO A 646 5.82 12.91 18.11
N TYR A 647 5.23 13.15 19.27
CA TYR A 647 4.06 14.00 19.43
C TYR A 647 4.22 14.87 20.67
N ASN A 648 4.09 16.18 20.53
CA ASN A 648 4.09 17.10 21.66
C ASN A 648 2.63 17.51 21.98
N PRO A 649 2.04 17.05 23.11
CA PRO A 649 0.69 17.43 23.50
C PRO A 649 0.55 18.92 23.84
N SER A 650 1.59 19.57 24.36
CA SER A 650 1.49 20.96 24.81
C SER A 650 1.17 21.90 23.66
N MET A 651 1.80 21.70 22.49
CA MET A 651 1.59 22.50 21.28
C MET A 651 0.11 22.78 20.97
N LYS A 652 -0.75 21.77 21.12
CA LYS A 652 -2.15 21.80 20.71
C LYS A 652 -3.07 22.51 21.71
N TYR A 653 -2.80 22.38 23.01
CA TYR A 653 -3.72 22.82 24.07
C TYR A 653 -3.21 24.02 24.88
N SER A 654 -1.89 24.23 24.96
CA SER A 654 -1.28 25.30 25.78
C SER A 654 0.10 25.76 25.30
N GLY A 655 0.42 25.53 24.02
CA GLY A 655 1.70 25.85 23.36
C GLY A 655 1.51 26.54 22.01
N GLY A 656 2.47 26.41 21.11
CA GLY A 656 2.61 27.27 19.92
C GLY A 656 1.39 27.36 19.02
N ILE A 657 0.71 26.24 18.72
CA ILE A 657 -0.49 26.24 17.86
C ILE A 657 -1.66 26.96 18.57
N ALA A 658 -1.81 26.76 19.87
CA ALA A 658 -2.86 27.43 20.66
C ALA A 658 -2.61 28.94 20.75
N ILE A 659 -1.36 29.36 21.00
CA ILE A 659 -0.97 30.77 21.10
C ILE A 659 -1.08 31.48 19.74
N ALA A 660 -0.62 30.86 18.66
CA ALA A 660 -0.72 31.42 17.30
C ALA A 660 -2.19 31.53 16.83
N LYS A 661 -3.07 30.62 17.24
CA LYS A 661 -4.53 30.77 17.08
C LYS A 661 -5.09 31.92 17.93
N GLN A 662 -4.72 32.03 19.20
CA GLN A 662 -5.17 33.11 20.09
C GLN A 662 -4.77 34.51 19.56
N LYS A 663 -3.60 34.61 18.92
CA LYS A 663 -3.11 35.82 18.24
C LYS A 663 -3.66 36.02 16.83
N ASN A 664 -4.56 35.15 16.34
CA ASN A 664 -5.11 35.16 14.98
C ASN A 664 -4.04 35.09 13.85
N TRP A 665 -2.85 34.56 14.15
CA TRP A 665 -1.82 34.24 13.16
C TRP A 665 -2.18 32.99 12.35
N LEU A 666 -3.02 32.14 12.91
CA LEU A 666 -3.58 30.94 12.28
C LEU A 666 -5.10 31.00 12.27
N ARG A 667 -5.70 30.36 11.27
CA ARG A 667 -7.11 29.96 11.29
C ARG A 667 -7.28 28.56 10.69
N GLU A 668 -8.35 27.87 11.09
CA GLU A 668 -8.68 26.59 10.48
C GLU A 668 -9.44 26.79 9.16
N ALA A 669 -9.08 26.01 8.15
CA ALA A 669 -9.76 25.98 6.86
C ALA A 669 -9.91 24.53 6.38
N ARG A 670 -10.93 24.30 5.54
CA ARG A 670 -11.17 23.00 4.91
C ARG A 670 -10.47 22.95 3.56
N GLY A 671 -9.51 22.04 3.43
CA GLY A 671 -8.84 21.70 2.18
C GLY A 671 -9.38 20.41 1.59
N ARG A 672 -8.67 19.91 0.57
CA ARG A 672 -9.00 18.70 -0.20
C ARG A 672 -9.05 17.43 0.64
N PHE A 673 -8.22 17.35 1.69
CA PHE A 673 -8.03 16.16 2.53
C PHE A 673 -8.60 16.30 3.95
N GLY A 674 -9.36 17.36 4.24
CA GLY A 674 -9.95 17.60 5.56
C GLY A 674 -9.69 19.01 6.08
N PHE A 675 -9.71 19.17 7.40
CA PHE A 675 -9.39 20.45 8.06
C PHE A 675 -7.92 20.55 8.43
N GLY A 676 -7.35 21.74 8.23
CA GLY A 676 -5.97 22.08 8.62
C GLY A 676 -5.84 23.57 8.89
N HIS A 677 -4.61 24.02 9.16
CA HIS A 677 -4.30 25.41 9.44
C HIS A 677 -3.88 26.14 8.17
N VAL A 678 -4.32 27.38 8.05
CA VAL A 678 -3.86 28.36 7.06
C VAL A 678 -3.53 29.67 7.77
N PRO A 679 -2.80 30.60 7.13
CA PRO A 679 -2.56 31.92 7.68
C PRO A 679 -3.85 32.63 8.08
N GLY A 680 -3.84 33.15 9.31
CA GLY A 680 -4.89 33.99 9.88
C GLY A 680 -4.74 35.45 9.46
N PRO A 681 -5.74 36.31 9.76
CA PRO A 681 -5.73 37.72 9.35
C PRO A 681 -4.56 38.53 9.94
N ASN A 682 -4.04 38.12 11.10
CA ASN A 682 -2.98 38.82 11.82
C ASN A 682 -1.60 38.18 11.61
N VAL A 683 -1.43 37.27 10.65
CA VAL A 683 -0.15 36.55 10.45
C VAL A 683 1.05 37.49 10.22
N GLY A 684 0.82 38.68 9.65
CA GLY A 684 1.86 39.70 9.47
C GLY A 684 2.45 40.24 10.78
N ASP A 685 1.70 40.17 11.89
CA ASP A 685 2.18 40.54 13.23
C ASP A 685 3.27 39.56 13.74
N ALA A 686 3.43 38.41 13.09
CA ALA A 686 4.49 37.44 13.38
C ALA A 686 5.78 37.70 12.58
N SER A 687 5.73 38.42 11.45
CA SER A 687 6.86 38.52 10.51
C SER A 687 8.14 39.07 11.15
N GLU A 688 8.05 40.16 11.91
CA GLU A 688 9.20 40.74 12.64
C GLU A 688 9.85 39.73 13.60
N TRP A 689 9.06 38.83 14.21
CA TRP A 689 9.55 37.77 15.08
C TRP A 689 10.10 36.56 14.31
N ILE A 690 9.54 36.25 13.14
CA ILE A 690 10.05 35.20 12.24
C ILE A 690 11.47 35.57 11.80
N ASP A 691 11.67 36.82 11.41
CA ASP A 691 12.97 37.37 11.02
C ASP A 691 13.92 37.41 12.23
N THR A 692 13.47 37.93 13.38
CA THR A 692 14.26 38.03 14.63
C THR A 692 14.76 36.67 15.14
N TYR A 693 13.99 35.60 14.95
CA TYR A 693 14.36 34.24 15.35
C TYR A 693 14.93 33.39 14.21
N GLY A 694 15.09 33.92 12.99
CA GLY A 694 15.63 33.19 11.83
C GLY A 694 14.75 32.05 11.33
N TYR A 695 13.45 32.03 11.67
CA TYR A 695 12.56 30.89 11.41
C TYR A 695 12.08 30.78 9.95
N GLU A 696 12.44 31.71 9.07
CA GLU A 696 12.10 31.63 7.64
C GLU A 696 12.81 30.45 6.95
N ALA A 697 14.13 30.30 7.16
CA ALA A 697 14.93 29.26 6.53
C ALA A 697 14.51 27.83 6.97
N PRO A 698 14.32 27.53 8.27
CA PRO A 698 13.78 26.24 8.70
C PRO A 698 12.37 25.96 8.17
N ALA A 699 11.49 26.96 8.14
CA ALA A 699 10.15 26.79 7.58
C ALA A 699 10.17 26.48 6.07
N ARG A 700 11.09 27.10 5.32
CA ARG A 700 11.34 26.85 3.88
C ARG A 700 11.88 25.43 3.65
N TRP A 701 12.94 25.06 4.36
CA TRP A 701 13.56 23.73 4.24
C TRP A 701 12.57 22.59 4.52
N VAL A 702 11.78 22.69 5.59
CA VAL A 702 10.74 21.67 5.88
C VAL A 702 9.66 21.62 4.80
N ALA A 703 9.26 22.76 4.23
CA ALA A 703 8.30 22.79 3.14
C ALA A 703 8.86 22.13 1.88
N GLU A 704 10.11 22.38 1.52
CA GLU A 704 10.76 21.83 0.34
C GLU A 704 10.90 20.30 0.41
N HIS A 705 11.43 19.77 1.52
CA HIS A 705 11.72 18.35 1.68
C HIS A 705 10.49 17.48 1.95
N PHE A 706 9.45 18.02 2.61
CA PHE A 706 8.35 17.19 3.12
C PHE A 706 6.94 17.48 2.54
N ARG A 707 6.72 18.57 1.79
CA ARG A 707 5.34 18.92 1.34
C ARG A 707 4.66 17.85 0.50
N TYR A 708 5.42 17.12 -0.33
CA TYR A 708 4.91 16.09 -1.23
C TYR A 708 4.86 14.69 -0.61
N LYS A 709 5.48 14.48 0.55
CA LYS A 709 5.52 13.18 1.24
C LYS A 709 4.13 12.77 1.74
N LYS A 710 3.85 11.46 1.73
CA LYS A 710 2.65 10.83 2.32
C LYS A 710 2.73 10.81 3.84
N ASN A 711 1.60 10.61 4.53
CA ASN A 711 1.57 10.70 6.00
C ASN A 711 2.42 9.61 6.65
N GLU A 712 2.54 8.46 5.99
CA GLU A 712 3.33 7.31 6.36
C GLU A 712 4.82 7.66 6.33
N GLU A 713 5.32 8.26 5.25
CA GLU A 713 6.71 8.74 5.14
C GLU A 713 7.06 9.77 6.22
N TRP A 714 6.18 10.76 6.43
CA TRP A 714 6.30 11.73 7.52
C TRP A 714 6.43 11.03 8.89
N GLU A 715 5.68 9.94 9.11
CA GLU A 715 5.72 9.20 10.37
C GLU A 715 6.96 8.30 10.51
N THR A 716 7.36 7.62 9.45
CA THR A 716 8.54 6.76 9.42
C THR A 716 9.78 7.59 9.67
N LEU A 717 10.02 8.67 8.91
CA LEU A 717 11.19 9.53 9.09
C LEU A 717 11.27 10.13 10.50
N ALA A 718 10.16 10.63 11.03
CA ALA A 718 10.15 11.21 12.38
C ALA A 718 10.35 10.16 13.48
N THR A 719 9.86 8.93 13.29
CA THR A 719 10.07 7.82 14.24
C THR A 719 11.52 7.35 14.19
N THR A 720 12.11 7.26 13.00
CA THR A 720 13.51 6.85 12.77
C THR A 720 14.50 7.88 13.31
N ASP A 721 14.36 9.16 12.95
CA ASP A 721 15.23 10.24 13.47
C ASP A 721 15.19 10.33 15.00
N TYR A 722 14.00 10.26 15.60
CA TYR A 722 13.87 10.25 17.06
C TYR A 722 14.56 9.04 17.69
N ALA A 723 14.46 7.86 17.08
CA ALA A 723 15.14 6.66 17.57
C ALA A 723 16.67 6.78 17.44
N ILE A 724 17.18 7.35 16.34
CA ILE A 724 18.62 7.63 16.16
C ILE A 724 19.13 8.55 17.27
N GLU A 725 18.56 9.74 17.39
CA GLU A 725 18.96 10.75 18.38
C GLU A 725 18.88 10.19 19.80
N HIS A 726 17.78 9.52 20.15
CA HIS A 726 17.62 8.96 21.48
C HIS A 726 18.64 7.84 21.75
N LEU A 727 18.89 6.91 20.82
CA LEU A 727 19.89 5.85 21.03
C LEU A 727 21.32 6.41 21.13
N GLN A 728 21.65 7.46 20.36
CA GLN A 728 22.94 8.14 20.43
C GLN A 728 23.21 8.77 21.80
N THR A 729 22.18 9.28 22.51
CA THR A 729 22.37 9.78 23.89
C THR A 729 22.83 8.72 24.90
N PHE A 730 22.69 7.43 24.59
CA PHE A 730 23.21 6.32 25.41
C PHE A 730 24.54 5.77 24.89
N GLY A 731 25.14 6.37 23.86
CA GLY A 731 26.38 5.90 23.24
C GLY A 731 26.25 4.57 22.50
N ILE A 732 25.03 4.19 22.10
CA ILE A 732 24.76 2.94 21.38
C ILE A 732 25.01 3.17 19.88
N GLU A 733 25.75 2.26 19.25
CA GLU A 733 25.91 2.24 17.79
C GLU A 733 24.55 1.98 17.11
N VAL A 734 24.11 2.93 16.30
CA VAL A 734 22.74 2.92 15.76
C VAL A 734 22.71 2.22 14.41
N GLY A 735 22.37 0.93 14.41
CA GLY A 735 21.94 0.18 13.24
C GLY A 735 20.42 0.10 13.11
N ALA A 736 19.96 -0.38 11.95
CA ALA A 736 18.53 -0.49 11.66
C ALA A 736 17.82 -1.53 12.56
N ALA A 737 18.47 -2.66 12.88
CA ALA A 737 18.00 -3.60 13.89
C ALA A 737 17.81 -2.95 15.26
N GLN A 738 18.74 -2.09 15.71
CA GLN A 738 18.67 -1.41 17.01
C GLN A 738 17.51 -0.41 17.06
N ILE A 739 17.26 0.33 15.98
CA ILE A 739 16.07 1.19 15.86
C ILE A 739 14.79 0.35 15.87
N LEU A 740 14.73 -0.75 15.12
CA LEU A 740 13.54 -1.60 15.06
C LEU A 740 13.25 -2.23 16.44
N GLN A 741 14.28 -2.68 17.15
CA GLN A 741 14.20 -3.18 18.52
C GLN A 741 13.77 -2.08 19.50
N TYR A 742 14.29 -0.86 19.37
CA TYR A 742 13.90 0.29 20.17
C TYR A 742 12.41 0.63 19.99
N ILE A 743 11.91 0.61 18.75
CA ILE A 743 10.48 0.79 18.43
C ILE A 743 9.64 -0.38 18.99
N ALA A 744 10.12 -1.62 18.88
CA ALA A 744 9.43 -2.81 19.38
C ALA A 744 9.34 -2.86 20.92
N SER A 745 10.35 -2.32 21.62
CA SER A 745 10.45 -2.31 23.08
C SER A 745 9.44 -1.36 23.76
N ASP A 746 8.90 -0.41 23.01
CA ASP A 746 8.04 0.64 23.54
C ASP A 746 6.55 0.36 23.24
N PRO A 747 5.67 0.21 24.25
CA PRO A 747 4.28 -0.18 24.02
C PRO A 747 3.45 0.76 23.14
N GLU A 748 3.75 2.07 23.11
CA GLU A 748 3.03 3.03 22.25
C GLU A 748 3.57 3.06 20.82
N TRP A 749 4.79 2.57 20.60
CA TRP A 749 5.45 2.55 19.30
C TRP A 749 5.53 1.17 18.64
N ARG A 750 5.44 0.07 19.39
CA ARG A 750 5.37 -1.29 18.86
C ARG A 750 4.28 -1.47 17.77
N PRO A 751 3.06 -0.89 17.88
CA PRO A 751 2.05 -0.97 16.81
C PRO A 751 2.47 -0.27 15.50
N LYS A 752 3.48 0.61 15.51
CA LYS A 752 4.01 1.26 14.32
C LYS A 752 4.71 0.29 13.39
N ILE A 753 5.28 -0.81 13.91
CA ILE A 753 5.96 -1.82 13.10
C ILE A 753 4.98 -2.39 12.08
N GLU A 754 3.78 -2.78 12.52
CA GLU A 754 2.71 -3.23 11.64
C GLU A 754 2.11 -2.08 10.81
N LYS A 755 1.73 -0.96 11.46
CA LYS A 755 1.03 0.17 10.83
C LYS A 755 1.83 0.85 9.72
N LEU A 756 3.12 1.08 9.93
CA LEU A 756 4.03 1.71 8.97
C LEU A 756 4.84 0.67 8.16
N ARG A 757 4.64 -0.63 8.43
CA ARG A 757 5.36 -1.76 7.82
C ARG A 757 6.88 -1.63 7.98
N LEU A 758 7.32 -1.28 9.19
CA LEU A 758 8.74 -1.10 9.49
C LEU A 758 9.44 -2.46 9.50
N THR A 759 10.37 -2.62 8.58
CA THR A 759 11.38 -3.69 8.55
C THR A 759 12.76 -3.08 8.68
N GLU A 760 13.77 -3.90 8.99
CA GLU A 760 15.16 -3.44 9.06
C GLU A 760 15.59 -2.73 7.77
N MET A 761 15.20 -3.24 6.60
CA MET A 761 15.46 -2.59 5.31
C MET A 761 14.77 -1.22 5.20
N SER A 762 13.48 -1.12 5.53
CA SER A 762 12.76 0.18 5.45
C SER A 762 13.30 1.21 6.46
N VAL A 763 13.79 0.74 7.61
CA VAL A 763 14.43 1.56 8.63
C VAL A 763 15.80 2.00 8.15
N ALA A 764 16.60 1.12 7.51
CA ALA A 764 17.87 1.48 6.90
C ALA A 764 17.70 2.55 5.80
N THR A 765 16.70 2.40 4.91
CA THR A 765 16.35 3.43 3.92
C THR A 765 15.97 4.76 4.59
N ALA A 766 15.15 4.70 5.65
CA ALA A 766 14.78 5.88 6.43
C ALA A 766 15.97 6.50 7.19
N MET A 767 16.95 5.70 7.62
CA MET A 767 18.20 6.18 8.23
C MET A 767 19.06 6.92 7.21
N LEU A 768 19.20 6.39 6.00
CA LEU A 768 19.92 7.06 4.90
C LEU A 768 19.24 8.38 4.53
N GLU A 769 17.90 8.41 4.48
CA GLU A 769 17.16 9.64 4.21
C GLU A 769 17.29 10.66 5.35
N VAL A 770 17.18 10.24 6.62
CA VAL A 770 17.43 11.10 7.79
C VAL A 770 18.87 11.62 7.82
N GLN A 771 19.84 10.78 7.46
CA GLN A 771 21.24 11.18 7.34
C GLN A 771 21.43 12.22 6.23
N ALA A 772 20.78 12.05 5.07
CA ALA A 772 20.82 13.01 3.97
C ALA A 772 20.10 14.34 4.31
N LEU A 773 19.07 14.31 5.16
CA LEU A 773 18.37 15.49 5.64
C LEU A 773 19.22 16.34 6.61
N PHE A 774 20.13 15.72 7.38
CA PHE A 774 20.90 16.40 8.44
C PHE A 774 22.43 16.39 8.24
N SER A 775 22.92 15.88 7.11
CA SER A 775 24.34 15.90 6.74
C SER A 775 24.84 17.33 6.44
N ALA A 776 26.15 17.52 6.52
CA ALA A 776 26.77 18.85 6.46
C ALA A 776 26.55 19.61 5.12
N GLU A 777 26.25 18.90 4.02
CA GLU A 777 25.93 19.54 2.73
C GLU A 777 24.53 20.19 2.70
N GLY A 778 23.65 19.85 3.65
CA GLY A 778 22.30 20.44 3.80
C GLY A 778 22.21 21.56 4.84
N ARG A 779 23.30 21.87 5.55
CA ARG A 779 23.38 23.06 6.41
C ARG A 779 23.85 24.24 5.57
N ASP A 780 22.92 25.10 5.21
CA ASP A 780 23.23 26.42 4.69
C ASP A 780 23.88 27.22 5.84
N ASP A 781 25.21 27.22 5.90
CA ASP A 781 26.03 27.96 6.88
C ASP A 781 25.99 29.49 6.63
N SER A 782 24.85 30.03 6.20
CA SER A 782 24.55 31.46 6.14
C SER A 782 23.71 31.90 7.35
N VAL A 783 24.44 32.17 8.44
CA VAL A 783 23.99 32.95 9.62
C VAL A 783 23.78 34.42 9.24
#